data_AF-W2PQ90-F1
#
_entry.id   AF-W2PQ90-F1
#
_cell.length_a   1.000
_cell.length_b   1.000
_cell.length_c   1.000
_cell.angle_alpha   90.00
_cell.angle_beta   90.00
_cell.angle_gamma   90.00
#
_symmetry.space_group_name_H-M   'P 1'
#
loop_
_entity.id
_entity.type
_entity.pdbx_description
1 polymer ?
#
loop_
_entity_poly.entity_id
_entity_poly.type
_entity_poly.pdbx_seq_one_letter_code
_entity_poly.pdbx_strand_id
1 'polypeptide(L)'
;MSSPVATPELSYESGKTLMAKGPQVLHDLMATKIPAATGRPLPEMEVRFSNLSLSADIVVADDHATKYELPTIPNELKKTLMGPKKLTVRKEILKNVSGRFAPGKITLLLGQPGSGKSALMKVLSGRFPMSRNITMEGDISFNSVAHKDIVDRLPQFVSYVNQRDKHFPTLTVKETLEFAHTFCGGKLLEQGKGMLEMGHRTTDAEALEATKNIFAHYPEIVIQQLGLQICQDTVVGDNMLRGVSGGERKRVTTGEMEFGMKYISLMDEISTGLDSAATYDIINTQRSVAHRLRKTVNCRNLIDYFENIPGVAPLPVGYNPATWMLECIGAGVGHGTEDLMDFVSYFKNSPYNQQLETNMAKEGIMTPSPDLPEMVFGKKRAANSMTQARFVIWRFFQMYWRTPSYSLTRMYLSIFLAVLFGLIFVTNDDYASYSGLNSGVGMVFMSGFFSSMAVFQSVMPLTCAERESFYRERASQTYNAFWYFMASTLAEIPYCFVSSLLFTAIFYYFVGFTGFATSVVFWLASALLVLMFVYLGQFFAYAMPSEEVAQIVGILFNSIFMMFIGFSPPAYAIPSGYTWLYDICPFKFPISVLIALVFADCDNEPTWNETTQAYENVNSQLGCQPMADAPETVGHITIKGYTEDYFGMKHHQIARNFGITIGIIVLFRIWAALALRFINHQKK
;
A
#
# COMPACT_ATOMS: atom_id res chain seq x y z
N MET A 1 -41.82 -35.80 27.96
CA MET A 1 -40.37 -36.08 27.88
C MET A 1 -39.81 -35.27 26.72
N SER A 2 -39.08 -34.20 27.01
CA SER A 2 -38.28 -33.51 26.00
C SER A 2 -37.08 -34.38 25.65
N SER A 3 -36.91 -34.71 24.37
CA SER A 3 -35.69 -35.36 23.88
C SER A 3 -34.48 -34.51 24.26
N PRO A 4 -33.36 -35.11 24.71
CA PRO A 4 -32.14 -34.36 24.91
C PRO A 4 -31.70 -33.80 23.57
N VAL A 5 -31.56 -32.47 23.48
CA VAL A 5 -30.91 -31.83 22.33
C VAL A 5 -29.48 -32.38 22.28
N ALA A 6 -29.18 -33.19 21.26
CA ALA A 6 -27.86 -33.78 21.10
C ALA A 6 -26.82 -32.66 21.08
N THR A 7 -25.89 -32.67 22.03
CA THR A 7 -24.76 -31.75 22.01
C THR A 7 -23.93 -32.09 20.77
N PRO A 8 -23.63 -31.11 19.89
CA PRO A 8 -22.99 -31.41 18.62
C PRO A 8 -21.62 -32.04 18.88
N GLU A 9 -21.37 -33.20 18.27
CA GLU A 9 -20.09 -33.89 18.38
C GLU A 9 -18.97 -33.09 17.71
N LEU A 10 -17.75 -33.23 18.25
CA LEU A 10 -16.61 -32.46 17.79
C LEU A 10 -15.97 -33.21 16.61
N SER A 11 -16.27 -32.81 15.38
CA SER A 11 -15.70 -33.39 14.15
C SER A 11 -14.62 -32.49 13.53
N TYR A 12 -13.61 -33.10 12.93
CA TYR A 12 -12.49 -32.43 12.27
C TYR A 12 -12.76 -32.06 10.80
N GLU A 13 -13.95 -32.38 10.27
CA GLU A 13 -14.30 -32.25 8.84
C GLU A 13 -14.43 -30.81 8.32
N SER A 14 -14.64 -29.83 9.20
CA SER A 14 -14.80 -28.41 8.81
C SER A 14 -14.45 -27.47 9.95
N GLY A 15 -14.25 -26.18 9.66
CA GLY A 15 -14.12 -25.17 10.72
C GLY A 15 -15.38 -25.04 11.58
N LYS A 16 -16.56 -25.39 11.03
CA LYS A 16 -17.86 -25.33 11.72
C LYS A 16 -18.04 -26.44 12.74
N THR A 17 -17.61 -27.65 12.44
CA THR A 17 -17.64 -28.78 13.38
C THR A 17 -16.59 -28.62 14.47
N LEU A 18 -15.42 -28.06 14.15
CA LEU A 18 -14.37 -27.71 15.13
C LEU A 18 -14.81 -26.61 16.10
N MET A 19 -15.64 -25.67 15.65
CA MET A 19 -16.19 -24.58 16.47
C MET A 19 -17.54 -24.91 17.11
N ALA A 20 -18.10 -26.11 16.90
CA ALA A 20 -19.47 -26.46 17.33
C ALA A 20 -19.68 -26.43 18.85
N LYS A 21 -18.61 -26.64 19.64
CA LYS A 21 -18.61 -26.50 21.11
C LYS A 21 -18.02 -25.16 21.61
N GLY A 22 -17.85 -24.19 20.70
CA GLY A 22 -17.33 -22.86 20.97
C GLY A 22 -15.79 -22.75 21.02
N PRO A 23 -15.24 -21.52 20.98
CA PRO A 23 -13.80 -21.29 20.87
C PRO A 23 -12.99 -21.84 22.04
N GLN A 24 -13.56 -21.90 23.25
CA GLN A 24 -12.83 -22.38 24.43
C GLN A 24 -12.43 -23.85 24.30
N VAL A 25 -13.33 -24.70 23.79
CA VAL A 25 -13.08 -26.12 23.57
C VAL A 25 -12.07 -26.34 22.46
N LEU A 26 -12.11 -25.51 21.40
CA LEU A 26 -11.08 -25.54 20.36
C LEU A 26 -9.70 -25.14 20.89
N HIS A 27 -9.60 -24.12 21.75
CA HIS A 27 -8.32 -23.74 22.36
C HIS A 27 -7.76 -24.85 23.27
N ASP A 28 -8.61 -25.58 23.98
CA ASP A 28 -8.21 -26.76 24.77
C ASP A 28 -7.75 -27.93 23.88
N LEU A 29 -8.42 -28.14 22.75
CA LEU A 29 -8.00 -29.11 21.74
C LEU A 29 -6.64 -28.74 21.13
N MET A 30 -6.42 -27.47 20.79
CA MET A 30 -5.13 -26.97 20.30
C MET A 30 -4.02 -27.12 21.36
N ALA A 31 -4.31 -26.76 22.61
CA ALA A 31 -3.36 -26.83 23.72
C ALA A 31 -2.93 -28.27 24.08
N THR A 32 -3.75 -29.28 23.73
CA THR A 32 -3.46 -30.69 23.97
C THR A 32 -2.90 -31.41 22.75
N LYS A 33 -3.56 -31.29 21.59
CA LYS A 33 -3.18 -32.02 20.37
C LYS A 33 -1.94 -31.43 19.67
N ILE A 34 -1.70 -30.12 19.71
CA ILE A 34 -0.49 -29.54 19.06
C ILE A 34 0.80 -30.01 19.75
N PRO A 35 0.91 -30.00 21.10
CA PRO A 35 2.07 -30.59 21.78
C PRO A 35 2.24 -32.09 21.52
N ALA A 36 1.16 -32.87 21.55
CA ALA A 36 1.20 -34.30 21.25
C ALA A 36 1.68 -34.59 19.82
N ALA A 37 1.22 -33.80 18.84
CA ALA A 37 1.62 -33.91 17.43
C ALA A 37 3.04 -33.41 17.12
N THR A 38 3.60 -32.52 17.95
CA THR A 38 4.96 -31.95 17.76
C THR A 38 6.02 -32.61 18.63
N GLY A 39 5.63 -33.35 19.66
CA GLY A 39 6.54 -33.86 20.69
C GLY A 39 7.22 -32.75 21.52
N ARG A 40 6.65 -31.54 21.55
CA ARG A 40 7.23 -30.35 22.22
C ARG A 40 6.14 -29.52 22.92
N PRO A 41 6.43 -28.84 24.04
CA PRO A 41 5.49 -27.89 24.62
C PRO A 41 5.17 -26.75 23.64
N LEU A 42 4.02 -26.10 23.81
CA LEU A 42 3.72 -24.88 23.05
C LEU A 42 4.79 -23.81 23.36
N PRO A 43 5.30 -23.11 22.32
CA PRO A 43 6.27 -22.04 22.51
C PRO A 43 5.69 -20.87 23.31
N GLU A 44 6.40 -20.48 24.37
CA GLU A 44 6.09 -19.32 25.19
C GLU A 44 7.02 -18.15 24.83
N MET A 45 6.50 -16.92 24.82
CA MET A 45 7.30 -15.73 24.56
C MET A 45 7.08 -14.66 25.61
N GLU A 46 8.18 -14.17 26.15
CA GLU A 46 8.26 -13.12 27.14
C GLU A 46 9.00 -11.90 26.57
N VAL A 47 8.49 -10.70 26.85
CA VAL A 47 9.17 -9.44 26.54
C VAL A 47 9.62 -8.78 27.83
N ARG A 48 10.88 -8.37 27.88
CA ARG A 48 11.39 -7.41 28.87
C ARG A 48 11.81 -6.14 28.14
N PHE A 49 11.50 -5.01 28.74
CA PHE A 49 12.08 -3.72 28.35
C PHE A 49 12.51 -2.98 29.62
N SER A 50 13.69 -2.38 29.59
CA SER A 50 14.32 -1.74 30.74
C SER A 50 14.87 -0.38 30.35
N ASN A 51 14.48 0.64 31.11
CA ASN A 51 14.89 2.03 30.96
C ASN A 51 14.63 2.61 29.56
N LEU A 52 13.55 2.16 28.90
CA LEU A 52 13.21 2.53 27.54
C LEU A 52 12.83 4.02 27.46
N SER A 53 13.68 4.81 26.83
CA SER A 53 13.42 6.21 26.49
C SER A 53 13.38 6.38 24.97
N LEU A 54 12.45 7.19 24.48
CA LEU A 54 12.24 7.43 23.07
C LEU A 54 12.04 8.92 22.86
N SER A 55 12.95 9.57 22.13
CA SER A 55 12.92 11.01 21.92
C SER A 55 13.10 11.34 20.44
N ALA A 56 12.25 12.22 19.93
CA ALA A 56 12.24 12.66 18.54
C ALA A 56 12.60 14.14 18.43
N ASP A 57 13.56 14.45 17.57
CA ASP A 57 13.92 15.82 17.21
C ASP A 57 12.92 16.32 16.16
N ILE A 58 12.04 17.22 16.59
CA ILE A 58 10.96 17.78 15.78
C ILE A 58 11.37 19.16 15.32
N VAL A 59 11.38 19.38 14.00
CA VAL A 59 11.52 20.73 13.43
C VAL A 59 10.22 21.47 13.65
N VAL A 60 10.22 22.43 14.57
CA VAL A 60 9.11 23.35 14.79
C VAL A 60 9.30 24.53 13.83
N ALA A 61 8.29 24.80 13.00
CA ALA A 61 8.24 26.04 12.23
C ALA A 61 7.94 27.19 13.19
N ASP A 62 8.72 28.27 13.10
CA ASP A 62 8.57 29.44 13.96
C ASP A 62 7.35 30.28 13.54
N ASP A 63 6.19 29.88 14.05
CA ASP A 63 4.85 30.33 13.62
C ASP A 63 4.56 31.81 13.96
N HIS A 64 5.47 32.47 14.68
CA HIS A 64 5.37 33.89 15.04
C HIS A 64 5.83 34.85 13.93
N ALA A 65 6.63 34.38 12.95
CA ALA A 65 7.07 35.23 11.83
C ALA A 65 6.22 35.05 10.56
N THR A 66 5.52 33.91 10.41
CA THR A 66 4.92 33.50 9.12
C THR A 66 3.45 33.86 8.92
N LYS A 67 2.72 34.30 9.96
CA LYS A 67 1.26 34.56 9.87
C LYS A 67 0.83 35.76 9.02
N TYR A 68 1.76 36.61 8.56
CA TYR A 68 1.45 37.86 7.86
C TYR A 68 2.14 38.03 6.49
N GLU A 69 2.96 37.09 6.03
CA GLU A 69 3.54 37.14 4.68
C GLU A 69 2.61 36.48 3.66
N LEU A 70 2.03 37.27 2.76
CA LEU A 70 1.25 36.78 1.61
C LEU A 70 2.10 35.80 0.78
N PRO A 71 1.51 34.69 0.27
CA PRO A 71 2.22 33.68 -0.52
C PRO A 71 2.44 34.18 -1.97
N THR A 72 3.36 35.14 -2.12
CA THR A 72 3.81 35.66 -3.42
C THR A 72 5.09 34.96 -3.85
N ILE A 73 5.32 34.90 -5.17
CA ILE A 73 6.49 34.24 -5.77
C ILE A 73 7.82 34.71 -5.14
N PRO A 74 8.07 36.01 -4.86
CA PRO A 74 9.28 36.45 -4.17
C PRO A 74 9.43 35.88 -2.75
N ASN A 75 8.34 35.75 -1.99
CA ASN A 75 8.36 35.26 -0.61
C ASN A 75 8.63 33.76 -0.55
N GLU A 76 8.02 32.97 -1.44
CA GLU A 76 8.34 31.54 -1.54
C GLU A 76 9.76 31.29 -2.07
N LEU A 77 10.23 32.11 -3.03
CA LEU A 77 11.61 32.02 -3.50
C LEU A 77 12.60 32.36 -2.36
N LYS A 78 12.32 33.40 -1.56
CA LYS A 78 13.11 33.80 -0.38
C LYS A 78 13.12 32.73 0.72
N LYS A 79 11.98 32.10 1.04
CA LYS A 79 11.91 30.93 1.95
C LYS A 79 12.76 29.77 1.44
N THR A 80 12.76 29.53 0.13
CA THR A 80 13.54 28.46 -0.52
C THR A 80 15.05 28.76 -0.48
N LEU A 81 15.46 30.02 -0.70
CA LEU A 81 16.87 30.43 -0.80
C LEU A 81 17.55 30.66 0.56
N MET A 82 16.84 31.22 1.54
CA MET A 82 17.41 31.50 2.87
C MET A 82 17.28 30.31 3.83
N GLY A 83 16.35 29.40 3.56
CA GLY A 83 15.97 28.29 4.45
C GLY A 83 15.25 28.78 5.72
N PRO A 84 14.27 28.03 6.25
CA PRO A 84 13.69 28.37 7.54
C PRO A 84 14.77 28.22 8.63
N LYS A 85 14.79 29.14 9.61
CA LYS A 85 15.48 28.90 10.89
C LYS A 85 14.77 27.74 11.59
N LYS A 86 15.24 26.51 11.36
CA LYS A 86 14.66 25.28 11.89
C LYS A 86 14.97 25.15 13.38
N LEU A 87 14.13 25.75 14.22
CA LEU A 87 14.17 25.46 15.66
C LEU A 87 13.83 23.98 15.84
N THR A 88 14.83 23.19 16.21
CA THR A 88 14.68 21.75 16.40
C THR A 88 14.47 21.50 17.88
N VAL A 89 13.29 21.02 18.25
CA VAL A 89 12.90 20.76 19.64
C VAL A 89 12.93 19.25 19.87
N ARG A 90 13.80 18.78 20.79
CA ARG A 90 13.83 17.38 21.21
C ARG A 90 12.61 17.08 22.08
N LYS A 91 11.66 16.32 21.55
CA LYS A 91 10.46 15.87 22.27
C LYS A 91 10.65 14.45 22.77
N GLU A 92 10.68 14.28 24.08
CA GLU A 92 10.62 12.96 24.71
C GLU A 92 9.19 12.41 24.63
N ILE A 93 9.05 11.23 24.00
CA ILE A 93 7.78 10.51 23.79
C ILE A 93 7.61 9.43 24.86
N LEU A 94 8.69 8.72 25.20
CA LEU A 94 8.75 7.77 26.31
C LEU A 94 9.93 8.15 27.21
N LYS A 95 9.72 8.09 28.52
CA LYS A 95 10.71 8.50 29.53
C LYS A 95 10.98 7.34 30.49
N ASN A 96 12.12 6.67 30.32
CA ASN A 96 12.66 5.68 31.26
C ASN A 96 11.62 4.62 31.68
N VAL A 97 11.01 3.96 30.70
CA VAL A 97 9.91 2.99 30.91
C VAL A 97 10.48 1.57 31.04
N SER A 98 10.12 0.87 32.11
CA SER A 98 10.50 -0.53 32.36
C SER A 98 9.27 -1.43 32.51
N GLY A 99 9.36 -2.70 32.10
CA GLY A 99 8.23 -3.62 32.13
C GLY A 99 8.53 -5.04 31.62
N ARG A 100 7.71 -5.99 32.08
CA ARG A 100 7.76 -7.42 31.73
C ARG A 100 6.39 -7.90 31.28
N PHE A 101 6.27 -8.37 30.03
CA PHE A 101 5.09 -9.07 29.53
C PHE A 101 5.38 -10.57 29.52
N ALA A 102 4.90 -11.26 30.56
CA ALA A 102 5.06 -12.71 30.69
C ALA A 102 4.02 -13.47 29.87
N PRO A 103 4.31 -14.69 29.37
CA PRO A 103 3.26 -15.65 29.02
C PRO A 103 2.29 -15.76 30.22
N GLY A 104 0.99 -15.84 29.96
CA GLY A 104 -0.02 -15.87 31.04
C GLY A 104 -0.54 -14.52 31.56
N LYS A 105 0.08 -13.33 31.36
CA LYS A 105 -0.35 -12.02 31.97
C LYS A 105 -0.56 -10.80 31.02
N ILE A 106 -1.78 -10.58 30.51
CA ILE A 106 -2.19 -9.43 29.66
C ILE A 106 -1.92 -8.17 30.40
N THR A 107 -1.70 -7.15 29.59
CA THR A 107 -1.49 -5.82 30.10
C THR A 107 -2.44 -4.90 29.37
N LEU A 108 -3.40 -4.35 30.11
CA LEU A 108 -4.22 -3.25 29.62
C LEU A 108 -3.42 -1.97 29.80
N LEU A 109 -2.99 -1.36 28.68
CA LEU A 109 -2.20 -0.12 28.70
C LEU A 109 -3.13 1.10 28.62
N LEU A 110 -3.33 1.77 29.75
CA LEU A 110 -4.14 2.99 29.86
C LEU A 110 -3.26 4.25 30.02
N GLY A 111 -3.84 5.41 29.75
CA GLY A 111 -3.19 6.72 29.85
C GLY A 111 -3.81 7.74 28.90
N GLN A 112 -3.56 9.02 29.14
CA GLN A 112 -4.12 10.12 28.35
C GLN A 112 -3.75 10.07 26.84
N PRO A 113 -4.53 10.72 25.95
CA PRO A 113 -4.11 10.96 24.57
C PRO A 113 -2.71 11.59 24.50
N GLY A 114 -1.88 11.14 23.55
CA GLY A 114 -0.50 11.63 23.42
C GLY A 114 0.53 11.06 24.41
N SER A 115 0.14 10.26 25.42
CA SER A 115 1.05 9.71 26.46
C SER A 115 2.04 8.62 25.98
N GLY A 116 2.25 8.46 24.68
CA GLY A 116 3.20 7.49 24.12
C GLY A 116 2.72 6.03 23.99
N LYS A 117 1.48 5.66 24.40
CA LYS A 117 0.97 4.27 24.35
C LYS A 117 1.23 3.56 23.00
N SER A 118 0.76 4.16 21.91
CA SER A 118 0.92 3.66 20.55
C SER A 118 2.38 3.69 20.08
N ALA A 119 3.22 4.58 20.62
CA ALA A 119 4.65 4.59 20.34
C ALA A 119 5.35 3.39 20.99
N LEU A 120 5.04 3.10 22.27
CA LEU A 120 5.54 1.91 22.98
C LEU A 120 5.16 0.62 22.25
N MET A 121 3.89 0.44 21.87
CA MET A 121 3.45 -0.76 21.12
C MET A 121 4.09 -0.88 19.74
N LYS A 122 4.33 0.24 19.04
CA LYS A 122 5.06 0.25 17.77
C LYS A 122 6.53 -0.09 17.95
N VAL A 123 7.18 0.36 19.03
CA VAL A 123 8.57 -0.01 19.35
C VAL A 123 8.65 -1.51 19.65
N LEU A 124 7.79 -2.04 20.52
CA LEU A 124 7.76 -3.47 20.89
C LEU A 124 7.36 -4.40 19.73
N SER A 125 6.72 -3.90 18.67
CA SER A 125 6.44 -4.69 17.45
C SER A 125 7.50 -4.53 16.35
N GLY A 126 8.55 -3.74 16.55
CA GLY A 126 9.53 -3.40 15.52
C GLY A 126 8.97 -2.53 14.38
N ARG A 127 7.81 -1.90 14.59
CA ARG A 127 7.07 -1.09 13.60
C ARG A 127 7.26 0.41 13.79
N PHE A 128 7.92 0.85 14.86
CA PHE A 128 8.22 2.26 15.06
C PHE A 128 9.18 2.75 13.96
N PRO A 129 8.88 3.88 13.29
CA PRO A 129 9.62 4.30 12.11
C PRO A 129 10.96 4.94 12.48
N MET A 130 11.95 4.14 12.85
CA MET A 130 13.30 4.64 13.14
C MET A 130 13.85 5.45 11.95
N SER A 131 14.24 6.70 12.24
CA SER A 131 14.79 7.70 11.32
C SER A 131 15.89 8.47 12.04
N ARG A 132 16.69 9.27 11.30
CA ARG A 132 17.89 9.95 11.86
C ARG A 132 17.58 10.95 12.98
N ASN A 133 16.35 11.45 13.06
CA ASN A 133 15.88 12.38 14.09
C ASN A 133 15.21 11.67 15.29
N ILE A 134 15.41 10.36 15.46
CA ILE A 134 14.80 9.58 16.53
C ILE A 134 15.90 8.85 17.30
N THR A 135 15.92 9.09 18.60
CA THR A 135 16.82 8.46 19.57
C THR A 135 16.02 7.47 20.41
N MET A 136 16.51 6.24 20.55
CA MET A 136 15.94 5.20 21.40
C MET A 136 17.05 4.70 22.32
N GLU A 137 16.83 4.83 23.62
CA GLU A 137 17.75 4.47 24.70
C GLU A 137 17.09 3.40 25.58
N GLY A 138 17.89 2.62 26.31
CA GLY A 138 17.42 1.44 27.04
C GLY A 138 17.39 0.17 26.17
N ASP A 139 17.03 -0.95 26.81
CA ASP A 139 17.12 -2.29 26.23
C ASP A 139 15.74 -2.96 26.14
N ILE A 140 15.58 -3.79 25.11
CA ILE A 140 14.38 -4.59 24.85
C ILE A 140 14.85 -5.99 24.42
N SER A 141 14.27 -7.03 25.01
CA SER A 141 14.62 -8.41 24.73
C SER A 141 13.39 -9.32 24.68
N PHE A 142 13.48 -10.36 23.85
CA PHE A 142 12.46 -11.39 23.63
C PHE A 142 13.13 -12.76 23.82
N ASN A 143 12.81 -13.49 24.88
CA ASN A 143 13.43 -14.79 25.22
C ASN A 143 14.97 -14.81 25.05
N SER A 144 15.71 -14.03 25.86
CA SER A 144 17.15 -13.73 25.76
C SER A 144 17.63 -12.95 24.53
N VAL A 145 16.89 -12.94 23.42
CA VAL A 145 17.36 -12.30 22.18
C VAL A 145 17.10 -10.80 22.20
N ALA A 146 18.14 -10.00 21.99
CA ALA A 146 18.01 -8.54 21.96
C ALA A 146 17.18 -8.09 20.74
N HIS A 147 16.30 -7.10 20.95
CA HIS A 147 15.41 -6.55 19.91
C HIS A 147 16.17 -6.23 18.62
N LYS A 148 17.37 -5.64 18.73
CA LYS A 148 18.25 -5.25 17.61
C LYS A 148 18.53 -6.40 16.62
N ASP A 149 18.65 -7.64 17.10
CA ASP A 149 19.00 -8.81 16.29
C ASP A 149 17.78 -9.44 15.59
N ILE A 150 16.57 -9.10 16.04
CA ILE A 150 15.31 -9.70 15.58
C ILE A 150 14.30 -8.71 15.01
N VAL A 151 14.54 -7.38 15.02
CA VAL A 151 13.58 -6.36 14.51
C VAL A 151 12.95 -6.76 13.18
N ASP A 152 13.79 -7.17 12.23
CA ASP A 152 13.39 -7.55 10.87
C ASP A 152 12.51 -8.82 10.80
N ARG A 153 12.50 -9.61 11.87
CA ARG A 153 11.81 -10.88 12.05
C ARG A 153 10.62 -10.79 13.01
N LEU A 154 10.58 -9.80 13.91
CA LEU A 154 9.48 -9.58 14.88
C LEU A 154 8.08 -9.71 14.27
N PRO A 155 7.76 -9.15 13.08
CA PRO A 155 6.40 -9.25 12.52
C PRO A 155 5.93 -10.69 12.21
N GLN A 156 6.84 -11.67 12.19
CA GLN A 156 6.50 -13.08 12.03
C GLN A 156 5.77 -13.64 13.26
N PHE A 157 6.11 -13.20 14.47
CA PHE A 157 5.61 -13.75 15.74
C PHE A 157 4.98 -12.73 16.69
N VAL A 158 5.15 -11.42 16.43
CA VAL A 158 4.40 -10.32 17.04
C VAL A 158 3.35 -9.80 16.05
N SER A 159 2.06 -9.97 16.36
CA SER A 159 0.98 -9.23 15.70
C SER A 159 0.83 -7.84 16.32
N TYR A 160 0.54 -6.84 15.49
CA TYR A 160 0.17 -5.50 15.94
C TYR A 160 -1.03 -5.01 15.13
N VAL A 161 -2.19 -4.98 15.79
CA VAL A 161 -3.47 -4.51 15.24
C VAL A 161 -3.47 -2.99 15.30
N ASN A 162 -3.57 -2.34 14.14
CA ASN A 162 -3.58 -0.88 14.05
C ASN A 162 -4.88 -0.27 14.59
N GLN A 163 -4.80 0.99 15.04
CA GLN A 163 -5.96 1.83 15.31
C GLN A 163 -6.85 2.01 14.05
N ARG A 164 -6.23 2.18 12.86
CA ARG A 164 -6.94 2.37 11.57
C ARG A 164 -7.06 1.08 10.77
N ASP A 165 -8.28 0.76 10.36
CA ASP A 165 -8.65 -0.47 9.65
C ASP A 165 -8.72 -0.27 8.13
N LYS A 166 -7.56 -0.08 7.49
CA LYS A 166 -7.44 0.16 6.04
C LYS A 166 -7.10 -1.12 5.28
N HIS A 167 -8.09 -1.63 4.54
CA HIS A 167 -8.06 -2.85 3.73
C HIS A 167 -8.20 -2.51 2.23
N PHE A 168 -8.02 -3.49 1.34
CA PHE A 168 -8.47 -3.33 -0.05
C PHE A 168 -10.00 -3.48 -0.11
N PRO A 169 -10.74 -2.46 -0.57
CA PRO A 169 -12.19 -2.40 -0.36
C PRO A 169 -12.97 -3.42 -1.19
N THR A 170 -12.43 -3.86 -2.34
CA THR A 170 -13.08 -4.76 -3.31
C THR A 170 -12.87 -6.26 -3.04
N LEU A 171 -12.13 -6.61 -1.99
CA LEU A 171 -11.95 -7.99 -1.53
C LEU A 171 -13.01 -8.34 -0.48
N THR A 172 -13.42 -9.61 -0.44
CA THR A 172 -14.31 -10.11 0.62
C THR A 172 -13.55 -10.32 1.93
N VAL A 173 -14.30 -10.42 3.03
CA VAL A 173 -13.76 -10.84 4.32
C VAL A 173 -13.03 -12.18 4.19
N LYS A 174 -13.65 -13.18 3.58
CA LYS A 174 -13.09 -14.51 3.37
C LYS A 174 -11.80 -14.46 2.55
N GLU A 175 -11.78 -13.77 1.41
CA GLU A 175 -10.58 -13.61 0.58
C GLU A 175 -9.42 -12.94 1.34
N THR A 176 -9.73 -11.94 2.17
CA THR A 176 -8.73 -11.23 2.99
C THR A 176 -8.10 -12.16 4.03
N LEU A 177 -8.92 -13.00 4.68
CA LEU A 177 -8.49 -13.94 5.71
C LEU A 177 -7.78 -15.18 5.11
N GLU A 178 -8.22 -15.68 3.95
CA GLU A 178 -7.53 -16.73 3.18
C GLU A 178 -6.17 -16.26 2.65
N PHE A 179 -6.07 -15.00 2.21
CA PHE A 179 -4.81 -14.38 1.86
C PHE A 179 -3.88 -14.31 3.08
N ALA A 180 -4.36 -13.81 4.23
CA ALA A 180 -3.57 -13.77 5.46
C ALA A 180 -3.10 -15.18 5.90
N HIS A 181 -3.98 -16.19 5.84
CA HIS A 181 -3.64 -17.58 6.11
C HIS A 181 -2.55 -18.11 5.16
N THR A 182 -2.66 -17.86 3.85
CA THR A 182 -1.67 -18.33 2.86
C THR A 182 -0.28 -17.76 3.16
N PHE A 183 -0.19 -16.48 3.54
CA PHE A 183 1.10 -15.80 3.72
C PHE A 183 1.71 -15.97 5.10
N CYS A 184 0.89 -16.08 6.16
CA CYS A 184 1.35 -16.23 7.56
C CYS A 184 1.27 -17.68 8.08
N GLY A 185 0.32 -18.48 7.58
CA GLY A 185 0.06 -19.86 7.99
C GLY A 185 0.74 -20.92 7.12
N GLY A 186 1.18 -20.61 5.89
CA GLY A 186 1.82 -21.58 4.99
C GLY A 186 3.04 -22.31 5.58
N LYS A 187 3.77 -21.68 6.51
CA LYS A 187 4.86 -22.31 7.27
C LYS A 187 4.40 -23.42 8.21
N LEU A 188 3.16 -23.39 8.71
CA LEU A 188 2.59 -24.44 9.58
C LEU A 188 2.17 -25.66 8.75
N LEU A 189 1.75 -25.45 7.49
CA LEU A 189 1.53 -26.52 6.51
C LEU A 189 2.86 -27.12 5.98
N GLU A 190 3.89 -26.30 5.77
CA GLU A 190 5.26 -26.80 5.51
C GLU A 190 5.85 -27.50 6.74
N GLN A 191 5.63 -27.00 7.96
CA GLN A 191 5.93 -27.73 9.19
C GLN A 191 5.05 -28.98 9.33
N GLY A 192 3.85 -29.02 8.74
CA GLY A 192 3.04 -30.24 8.59
C GLY A 192 3.67 -31.28 7.66
N LYS A 193 4.46 -30.84 6.66
CA LYS A 193 5.37 -31.73 5.90
C LYS A 193 6.60 -32.12 6.71
N GLY A 194 7.18 -31.19 7.48
CA GLY A 194 8.20 -31.50 8.48
C GLY A 194 7.71 -32.46 9.58
N MET A 195 6.41 -32.45 9.92
CA MET A 195 5.75 -33.40 10.82
C MET A 195 5.49 -34.75 10.15
N LEU A 196 5.33 -34.80 8.82
CA LEU A 196 5.33 -36.06 8.07
C LEU A 196 6.74 -36.67 8.06
N GLU A 197 7.79 -35.87 7.93
CA GLU A 197 9.20 -36.31 8.07
C GLU A 197 9.55 -36.68 9.53
N MET A 198 9.05 -35.93 10.53
CA MET A 198 9.13 -36.30 11.95
C MET A 198 8.14 -37.41 12.35
N GLY A 199 7.28 -37.89 11.43
CA GLY A 199 6.31 -38.95 11.68
C GLY A 199 6.95 -40.28 12.11
N HIS A 200 8.26 -40.43 11.90
CA HIS A 200 9.06 -41.52 12.43
C HIS A 200 9.35 -41.43 13.95
N ARG A 201 8.93 -40.35 14.64
CA ARG A 201 9.21 -40.06 16.06
C ARG A 201 8.00 -39.66 16.90
N THR A 202 6.84 -39.39 16.32
CA THR A 202 5.63 -38.95 17.07
C THR A 202 4.70 -40.12 17.35
N THR A 203 4.40 -40.34 18.64
CA THR A 203 3.65 -41.52 19.12
C THR A 203 2.13 -41.43 18.96
N ASP A 204 1.58 -40.27 18.62
CA ASP A 204 0.14 -40.01 18.52
C ASP A 204 -0.26 -39.58 17.10
N ALA A 205 -0.76 -40.53 16.32
CA ALA A 205 -1.25 -40.30 14.95
C ALA A 205 -2.56 -39.49 14.92
N GLU A 206 -3.42 -39.66 15.93
CA GLU A 206 -4.70 -38.95 16.05
C GLU A 206 -4.46 -37.46 16.29
N ALA A 207 -3.51 -37.11 17.16
CA ALA A 207 -3.09 -35.73 17.37
C ALA A 207 -2.50 -35.08 16.11
N LEU A 208 -1.73 -35.84 15.32
CA LEU A 208 -1.17 -35.36 14.07
C LEU A 208 -2.26 -35.07 13.02
N GLU A 209 -3.26 -35.95 12.89
CA GLU A 209 -4.40 -35.74 12.00
C GLU A 209 -5.29 -34.58 12.45
N ALA A 210 -5.65 -34.55 13.74
CA ALA A 210 -6.37 -33.44 14.36
C ALA A 210 -5.69 -32.09 14.08
N THR A 211 -4.36 -32.02 14.29
CA THR A 211 -3.57 -30.81 14.07
C THR A 211 -3.55 -30.38 12.60
N LYS A 212 -3.42 -31.32 11.65
CA LYS A 212 -3.51 -31.03 10.20
C LYS A 212 -4.88 -30.46 9.83
N ASN A 213 -5.97 -31.07 10.31
CA ASN A 213 -7.33 -30.65 9.99
C ASN A 213 -7.68 -29.28 10.60
N ILE A 214 -7.18 -28.99 11.81
CA ILE A 214 -7.27 -27.66 12.42
C ILE A 214 -6.57 -26.60 11.56
N PHE A 215 -5.36 -26.88 11.05
CA PHE A 215 -4.64 -25.92 10.20
C PHE A 215 -5.25 -25.76 8.80
N ALA A 216 -5.79 -26.82 8.22
CA ALA A 216 -6.48 -26.76 6.92
C ALA A 216 -7.73 -25.87 6.97
N HIS A 217 -8.54 -25.97 8.02
CA HIS A 217 -9.76 -25.18 8.20
C HIS A 217 -9.57 -23.90 9.02
N TYR A 218 -8.33 -23.50 9.29
CA TYR A 218 -8.01 -22.33 10.13
C TYR A 218 -8.67 -21.02 9.67
N PRO A 219 -8.83 -20.71 8.36
CA PRO A 219 -9.59 -19.54 7.92
C PRO A 219 -11.05 -19.56 8.38
N GLU A 220 -11.73 -20.70 8.25
CA GLU A 220 -13.14 -20.87 8.66
C GLU A 220 -13.29 -20.80 10.17
N ILE A 221 -12.34 -21.38 10.92
CA ILE A 221 -12.25 -21.27 12.38
C ILE A 221 -12.18 -19.80 12.80
N VAL A 222 -11.29 -19.01 12.19
CA VAL A 222 -11.12 -17.58 12.52
C VAL A 222 -12.36 -16.76 12.16
N ILE A 223 -12.98 -17.03 10.99
CA ILE A 223 -14.27 -16.42 10.61
C ILE A 223 -15.34 -16.68 11.67
N GLN A 224 -15.41 -17.91 12.20
CA GLN A 224 -16.42 -18.27 13.19
C GLN A 224 -16.12 -17.74 14.59
N GLN A 225 -14.85 -17.81 15.01
CA GLN A 225 -14.38 -17.30 16.30
C GLN A 225 -14.57 -15.78 16.43
N LEU A 226 -14.47 -15.05 15.32
CA LEU A 226 -14.69 -13.60 15.28
C LEU A 226 -16.14 -13.21 14.96
N GLY A 227 -17.07 -14.16 14.80
CA GLY A 227 -18.47 -13.85 14.50
C GLY A 227 -18.67 -13.16 13.14
N LEU A 228 -17.89 -13.55 12.13
CA LEU A 228 -17.88 -12.98 10.77
C LEU A 228 -18.63 -13.84 9.75
N GLN A 229 -19.35 -14.88 10.17
CA GLN A 229 -20.00 -15.85 9.27
C GLN A 229 -21.01 -15.19 8.33
N ILE A 230 -21.78 -14.21 8.83
CA ILE A 230 -22.84 -13.52 8.09
C ILE A 230 -22.24 -12.63 6.98
N CYS A 231 -21.05 -12.09 7.20
CA CYS A 231 -20.39 -11.13 6.30
C CYS A 231 -19.15 -11.70 5.60
N GLN A 232 -18.87 -13.01 5.70
CA GLN A 232 -17.67 -13.65 5.15
C GLN A 232 -17.52 -13.42 3.63
N ASP A 233 -18.62 -13.46 2.88
CA ASP A 233 -18.66 -13.28 1.43
C ASP A 233 -18.97 -11.82 1.03
N THR A 234 -19.09 -10.92 2.01
CA THR A 234 -19.29 -9.48 1.79
C THR A 234 -17.95 -8.77 1.59
N VAL A 235 -17.91 -7.78 0.69
CA VAL A 235 -16.74 -6.92 0.50
C VAL A 235 -16.44 -6.10 1.75
N VAL A 236 -15.15 -5.95 2.09
CA VAL A 236 -14.75 -5.17 3.28
C VAL A 236 -15.16 -3.70 3.16
N GLY A 237 -15.11 -3.16 1.93
CA GLY A 237 -15.48 -1.78 1.62
C GLY A 237 -14.57 -0.73 2.25
N ASP A 238 -14.93 0.53 2.01
CA ASP A 238 -14.32 1.71 2.61
C ASP A 238 -15.37 2.81 2.82
N ASN A 239 -14.98 4.09 2.75
CA ASN A 239 -15.89 5.22 2.90
C ASN A 239 -16.73 5.50 1.64
N MET A 240 -16.31 5.01 0.47
CA MET A 240 -16.98 5.22 -0.82
C MET A 240 -17.66 3.95 -1.34
N LEU A 241 -17.05 2.78 -1.13
CA LEU A 241 -17.64 1.47 -1.41
C LEU A 241 -18.26 0.91 -0.14
N ARG A 242 -19.60 0.84 -0.11
CA ARG A 242 -20.35 0.18 0.98
C ARG A 242 -19.92 -1.28 1.10
N GLY A 243 -19.45 -1.66 2.29
CA GLY A 243 -19.10 -3.03 2.66
C GLY A 243 -19.58 -3.37 4.06
N VAL A 244 -18.77 -4.09 4.82
CA VAL A 244 -19.06 -4.46 6.21
C VAL A 244 -19.08 -3.25 7.16
N SER A 245 -19.75 -3.40 8.31
CA SER A 245 -19.80 -2.37 9.36
C SER A 245 -18.42 -2.07 9.95
N GLY A 246 -18.28 -0.93 10.64
CA GLY A 246 -17.02 -0.55 11.30
C GLY A 246 -16.51 -1.63 12.27
N GLY A 247 -17.40 -2.24 13.05
CA GLY A 247 -17.02 -3.27 14.01
C GLY A 247 -16.78 -4.65 13.42
N GLU A 248 -17.40 -5.00 12.30
CA GLU A 248 -16.99 -6.15 11.50
C GLU A 248 -15.59 -5.92 10.91
N ARG A 249 -15.34 -4.74 10.32
CA ARG A 249 -14.03 -4.40 9.75
C ARG A 249 -12.90 -4.43 10.78
N LYS A 250 -13.15 -4.01 12.04
CA LYS A 250 -12.20 -4.15 13.15
C LYS A 250 -11.86 -5.61 13.47
N ARG A 251 -12.89 -6.48 13.44
CA ARG A 251 -12.73 -7.93 13.61
C ARG A 251 -11.97 -8.55 12.43
N VAL A 252 -12.22 -8.12 11.19
CA VAL A 252 -11.45 -8.54 9.99
C VAL A 252 -9.96 -8.17 10.14
N THR A 253 -9.64 -6.94 10.56
CA THR A 253 -8.24 -6.54 10.84
C THR A 253 -7.62 -7.40 11.94
N THR A 254 -8.37 -7.71 12.99
CA THR A 254 -7.88 -8.57 14.09
C THR A 254 -7.55 -9.97 13.55
N GLY A 255 -8.46 -10.59 12.80
CA GLY A 255 -8.23 -11.90 12.17
C GLY A 255 -7.03 -11.90 11.22
N GLU A 256 -7.00 -10.99 10.24
CA GLU A 256 -5.90 -10.82 9.28
C GLU A 256 -4.53 -10.73 9.97
N MET A 257 -4.45 -9.94 11.05
CA MET A 257 -3.23 -9.67 11.78
C MET A 257 -2.79 -10.81 12.70
N GLU A 258 -3.73 -11.62 13.19
CA GLU A 258 -3.48 -12.74 14.10
C GLU A 258 -3.30 -14.11 13.39
N PHE A 259 -3.46 -14.18 12.07
CA PHE A 259 -3.17 -15.42 11.33
C PHE A 259 -1.73 -15.91 11.51
N GLY A 260 -1.61 -17.25 11.64
CA GLY A 260 -0.38 -17.94 11.97
C GLY A 260 -0.11 -17.98 13.48
N MET A 261 0.99 -18.62 13.89
CA MET A 261 1.37 -18.73 15.30
C MET A 261 2.01 -17.41 15.78
N LYS A 262 1.18 -16.43 16.14
CA LYS A 262 1.57 -15.19 16.81
C LYS A 262 1.57 -15.40 18.33
N TYR A 263 2.73 -15.29 18.97
CA TYR A 263 2.85 -15.49 20.43
C TYR A 263 2.47 -14.23 21.20
N ILE A 264 2.69 -13.05 20.61
CA ILE A 264 2.28 -11.76 21.18
C ILE A 264 1.32 -11.09 20.20
N SER A 265 0.21 -10.58 20.74
CA SER A 265 -0.70 -9.68 20.04
C SER A 265 -0.74 -8.34 20.76
N LEU A 266 -0.33 -7.28 20.07
CA LEU A 266 -0.42 -5.91 20.54
C LEU A 266 -1.60 -5.25 19.83
N MET A 267 -2.57 -4.72 20.58
CA MET A 267 -3.79 -4.17 19.99
C MET A 267 -3.93 -2.68 20.32
N ASP A 268 -3.74 -1.83 19.33
CA ASP A 268 -3.82 -0.38 19.50
C ASP A 268 -5.27 0.09 19.37
N GLU A 269 -5.84 0.58 20.48
CA GLU A 269 -7.20 1.10 20.55
C GLU A 269 -8.28 0.18 19.93
N ILE A 270 -8.26 -1.10 20.34
CA ILE A 270 -9.16 -2.13 19.79
C ILE A 270 -10.66 -1.82 19.96
N SER A 271 -11.03 -1.12 21.04
CA SER A 271 -12.40 -0.72 21.36
C SER A 271 -12.88 0.53 20.61
N THR A 272 -12.00 1.28 19.96
CA THR A 272 -12.38 2.53 19.29
C THR A 272 -13.20 2.22 18.03
N GLY A 273 -14.43 2.72 17.97
CA GLY A 273 -15.38 2.45 16.88
C GLY A 273 -16.17 1.15 17.02
N LEU A 274 -16.14 0.51 18.19
CA LEU A 274 -16.98 -0.64 18.56
C LEU A 274 -18.06 -0.26 19.57
N ASP A 275 -19.14 -1.03 19.58
CA ASP A 275 -20.07 -1.09 20.70
C ASP A 275 -19.51 -1.94 21.85
N SER A 276 -20.10 -1.79 23.04
CA SER A 276 -19.62 -2.46 24.25
C SER A 276 -19.74 -3.99 24.19
N ALA A 277 -20.73 -4.54 23.47
CA ALA A 277 -20.93 -5.98 23.39
C ALA A 277 -19.88 -6.62 22.46
N ALA A 278 -19.70 -6.09 21.24
CA ALA A 278 -18.64 -6.56 20.35
C ALA A 278 -17.24 -6.39 20.96
N THR A 279 -17.01 -5.30 21.71
CA THR A 279 -15.76 -5.11 22.46
C THR A 279 -15.56 -6.21 23.51
N TYR A 280 -16.60 -6.54 24.30
CA TYR A 280 -16.53 -7.60 25.30
C TYR A 280 -16.21 -8.96 24.66
N ASP A 281 -16.88 -9.33 23.56
CA ASP A 281 -16.69 -10.62 22.91
C ASP A 281 -15.29 -10.80 22.33
N ILE A 282 -14.71 -9.74 21.73
CA ILE A 282 -13.32 -9.73 21.25
C ILE A 282 -12.36 -9.94 22.44
N ILE A 283 -12.48 -9.15 23.50
CA ILE A 283 -11.59 -9.24 24.67
C ILE A 283 -11.75 -10.58 25.41
N ASN A 284 -12.97 -11.12 25.50
CA ASN A 284 -13.23 -12.43 26.10
C ASN A 284 -12.60 -13.57 25.27
N THR A 285 -12.68 -13.46 23.94
CA THR A 285 -12.02 -14.39 23.02
C THR A 285 -10.50 -14.33 23.18
N GLN A 286 -9.90 -13.14 23.20
CA GLN A 286 -8.47 -12.95 23.43
C GLN A 286 -8.03 -13.47 24.81
N ARG A 287 -8.84 -13.27 25.86
CA ARG A 287 -8.62 -13.86 27.19
C ARG A 287 -8.64 -15.40 27.17
N SER A 288 -9.48 -16.02 26.36
CA SER A 288 -9.50 -17.48 26.21
C SER A 288 -8.26 -17.99 25.46
N VAL A 289 -7.93 -17.37 24.31
CA VAL A 289 -6.68 -17.63 23.56
C VAL A 289 -5.47 -17.50 24.47
N ALA A 290 -5.47 -16.45 25.29
CA ALA A 290 -4.46 -16.21 26.31
C ALA A 290 -4.31 -17.36 27.30
N HIS A 291 -5.27 -17.56 28.20
CA HIS A 291 -5.11 -18.53 29.29
C HIS A 291 -4.85 -19.96 28.80
N ARG A 292 -5.42 -20.37 27.66
CA ARG A 292 -5.28 -21.74 27.13
C ARG A 292 -4.00 -21.95 26.32
N LEU A 293 -3.58 -20.98 25.50
CA LEU A 293 -2.31 -21.06 24.74
C LEU A 293 -1.12 -20.43 25.48
N ARG A 294 -1.24 -20.26 26.81
CA ARG A 294 -0.26 -19.58 27.69
C ARG A 294 0.14 -18.17 27.22
N LYS A 295 -0.69 -17.51 26.40
CA LYS A 295 -0.68 -16.04 26.31
C LYS A 295 -1.45 -15.45 27.50
N THR A 296 -1.82 -14.21 27.40
CA THR A 296 -1.65 -13.23 28.46
C THR A 296 -3.01 -12.84 29.13
N VAL A 297 -3.30 -13.00 30.47
CA VAL A 297 -4.22 -12.16 31.38
C VAL A 297 -3.99 -12.28 32.93
N ASN A 298 -3.80 -11.16 33.69
CA ASN A 298 -4.30 -10.96 35.08
C ASN A 298 -4.28 -9.46 35.54
N CYS A 299 -5.37 -8.94 36.10
CA CYS A 299 -5.46 -7.62 36.77
C CYS A 299 -6.38 -7.67 38.01
N ARG A 300 -5.88 -7.32 39.21
CA ARG A 300 -6.72 -7.13 40.41
C ARG A 300 -6.24 -6.05 41.40
N ASN A 301 -4.96 -5.68 41.39
CA ASN A 301 -4.32 -4.86 42.44
C ASN A 301 -4.33 -3.33 42.18
N LEU A 302 -5.07 -2.85 41.15
CA LEU A 302 -4.96 -1.46 40.69
C LEU A 302 -5.68 -0.45 41.61
N ILE A 303 -6.86 -0.81 42.12
CA ILE A 303 -7.70 0.08 42.94
C ILE A 303 -6.98 0.35 44.26
N ASP A 304 -6.64 -0.72 44.99
CA ASP A 304 -5.89 -0.69 46.23
C ASP A 304 -4.60 0.14 46.11
N TYR A 305 -3.90 0.12 44.97
CA TYR A 305 -2.72 0.94 44.77
C TYR A 305 -3.06 2.44 44.73
N PHE A 306 -4.06 2.85 43.95
CA PHE A 306 -4.42 4.26 43.79
C PHE A 306 -5.09 4.84 45.06
N GLU A 307 -5.91 4.08 45.78
CA GLU A 307 -6.55 4.55 47.02
C GLU A 307 -5.55 4.74 48.18
N ASN A 308 -4.38 4.09 48.12
CA ASN A 308 -3.28 4.29 49.08
C ASN A 308 -2.38 5.51 48.76
N ILE A 309 -2.65 6.25 47.67
CA ILE A 309 -1.88 7.44 47.29
C ILE A 309 -2.45 8.68 48.00
N PRO A 310 -1.65 9.42 48.79
CA PRO A 310 -2.10 10.67 49.41
C PRO A 310 -2.63 11.67 48.37
N GLY A 311 -3.82 12.21 48.60
CA GLY A 311 -4.45 13.21 47.71
C GLY A 311 -5.28 12.62 46.55
N VAL A 312 -5.29 11.30 46.35
CA VAL A 312 -6.22 10.67 45.39
C VAL A 312 -7.59 10.51 46.03
N ALA A 313 -8.66 10.95 45.34
CA ALA A 313 -10.02 10.72 45.78
C ALA A 313 -10.38 9.22 45.63
N PRO A 314 -10.98 8.56 46.64
CA PRO A 314 -11.33 7.14 46.59
C PRO A 314 -12.38 6.85 45.50
N LEU A 315 -12.46 5.60 45.07
CA LEU A 315 -13.35 5.19 43.97
C LEU A 315 -14.83 5.37 44.36
N PRO A 316 -15.63 6.19 43.64
CA PRO A 316 -17.05 6.33 43.95
C PRO A 316 -17.83 5.03 43.69
N VAL A 317 -18.81 4.73 44.56
CA VAL A 317 -19.60 3.50 44.49
C VAL A 317 -20.35 3.40 43.16
N GLY A 318 -20.12 2.32 42.42
CA GLY A 318 -20.73 2.08 41.10
C GLY A 318 -20.05 2.81 39.93
N TYR A 319 -18.99 3.56 40.17
CA TYR A 319 -18.21 4.22 39.11
C TYR A 319 -17.19 3.29 38.47
N ASN A 320 -16.80 3.56 37.22
CA ASN A 320 -15.88 2.69 36.48
C ASN A 320 -14.42 2.90 36.95
N PRO A 321 -13.73 1.87 37.50
CA PRO A 321 -12.36 2.02 38.01
C PRO A 321 -11.35 2.47 36.95
N ALA A 322 -11.55 2.13 35.68
CA ALA A 322 -10.66 2.53 34.60
C ALA A 322 -10.84 4.02 34.25
N THR A 323 -12.07 4.54 34.33
CA THR A 323 -12.36 5.97 34.13
C THR A 323 -11.83 6.79 35.31
N TRP A 324 -12.12 6.36 36.53
CA TRP A 324 -11.59 6.95 37.76
C TRP A 324 -10.07 7.07 37.75
N MET A 325 -9.35 5.97 37.46
CA MET A 325 -7.88 6.01 37.43
C MET A 325 -7.35 7.00 36.37
N LEU A 326 -8.01 7.13 35.22
CA LEU A 326 -7.67 8.13 34.20
C LEU A 326 -7.89 9.56 34.71
N GLU A 327 -8.97 9.82 35.45
CA GLU A 327 -9.21 11.11 36.12
C GLU A 327 -8.15 11.40 37.18
N CYS A 328 -7.78 10.42 38.02
CA CYS A 328 -6.74 10.55 39.04
C CYS A 328 -5.37 10.96 38.46
N ILE A 329 -5.01 10.47 37.26
CA ILE A 329 -3.77 10.86 36.57
C ILE A 329 -3.92 12.09 35.66
N GLY A 330 -5.04 12.82 35.75
CA GLY A 330 -5.27 14.08 35.04
C GLY A 330 -5.62 13.94 33.56
N ALA A 331 -6.10 12.78 33.10
CA ALA A 331 -6.38 12.52 31.68
C ALA A 331 -7.72 13.12 31.15
N GLY A 332 -8.34 14.05 31.88
CA GLY A 332 -9.69 14.57 31.61
C GLY A 332 -9.73 16.07 31.29
N VAL A 333 -10.81 16.49 30.64
CA VAL A 333 -11.12 17.92 30.39
C VAL A 333 -11.79 18.53 31.62
N GLY A 334 -11.05 19.28 32.44
CA GLY A 334 -11.66 20.13 33.47
C GLY A 334 -10.83 20.49 34.70
N HIS A 335 -9.74 19.79 35.00
CA HIS A 335 -8.91 20.11 36.16
C HIS A 335 -7.72 21.00 35.76
N GLY A 336 -7.75 22.23 36.28
CA GLY A 336 -6.61 23.14 36.23
C GLY A 336 -5.44 22.57 37.03
N THR A 337 -4.23 22.92 36.60
CA THR A 337 -2.97 22.57 37.26
C THR A 337 -2.84 23.29 38.60
N GLU A 338 -3.14 22.62 39.70
CA GLU A 338 -2.53 22.89 41.00
C GLU A 338 -1.96 21.56 41.54
N ASP A 339 -0.66 21.58 41.84
CA ASP A 339 0.14 20.41 42.21
C ASP A 339 -0.36 19.67 43.47
N LEU A 340 0.02 18.40 43.60
CA LEU A 340 0.41 17.84 44.91
C LEU A 340 1.14 16.49 44.84
N MET A 341 0.94 15.67 43.79
CA MET A 341 1.45 14.28 43.79
C MET A 341 2.20 13.86 42.52
N ASP A 342 3.50 13.60 42.66
CA ASP A 342 4.30 12.92 41.63
C ASP A 342 4.11 11.40 41.71
N PHE A 343 3.18 10.90 40.89
CA PHE A 343 2.91 9.46 40.72
C PHE A 343 4.15 8.65 40.30
N VAL A 344 5.15 9.25 39.64
CA VAL A 344 6.33 8.55 39.13
C VAL A 344 7.32 8.27 40.26
N SER A 345 7.64 9.25 41.11
CA SER A 345 8.49 9.01 42.28
C SER A 345 7.80 8.12 43.33
N TYR A 346 6.48 8.28 43.54
CA TYR A 346 5.74 7.37 44.42
C TYR A 346 5.76 5.93 43.91
N PHE A 347 5.52 5.70 42.60
CA PHE A 347 5.64 4.36 42.03
C PHE A 347 7.04 3.77 42.24
N LYS A 348 8.11 4.53 41.94
CA LYS A 348 9.50 4.08 42.11
C LYS A 348 9.82 3.64 43.54
N ASN A 349 9.26 4.32 44.54
CA ASN A 349 9.42 4.00 45.96
C ASN A 349 8.44 2.91 46.46
N SER A 350 7.43 2.55 45.68
CA SER A 350 6.39 1.60 46.06
C SER A 350 6.88 0.15 46.10
N PRO A 351 6.24 -0.74 46.88
CA PRO A 351 6.51 -2.18 46.83
C PRO A 351 6.19 -2.79 45.46
N TYR A 352 5.36 -2.15 44.64
CA TYR A 352 5.06 -2.62 43.29
C TYR A 352 6.24 -2.45 42.33
N ASN A 353 7.04 -1.39 42.48
CA ASN A 353 8.28 -1.25 41.72
C ASN A 353 9.34 -2.24 42.21
N GLN A 354 9.45 -2.49 43.52
CA GLN A 354 10.32 -3.55 44.04
C GLN A 354 9.91 -4.94 43.52
N GLN A 355 8.61 -5.22 43.42
CA GLN A 355 8.09 -6.44 42.77
C GLN A 355 8.38 -6.46 41.27
N LEU A 356 8.28 -5.31 40.57
CA LEU A 356 8.63 -5.21 39.15
C LEU A 356 10.10 -5.54 38.93
N GLU A 357 11.02 -4.87 39.64
CA GLU A 357 12.46 -5.12 39.59
C GLU A 357 12.79 -6.57 39.96
N THR A 358 12.19 -7.12 41.02
CA THR A 358 12.34 -8.54 41.37
C THR A 358 11.83 -9.45 40.24
N ASN A 359 10.72 -9.11 39.58
CA ASN A 359 10.21 -9.87 38.44
C ASN A 359 11.04 -9.66 37.16
N MET A 360 11.73 -8.54 37.00
CA MET A 360 12.69 -8.27 35.91
C MET A 360 14.01 -9.00 36.14
N ALA A 361 14.42 -9.19 37.41
CA ALA A 361 15.60 -9.94 37.82
C ALA A 361 15.37 -11.46 37.93
N LYS A 362 14.12 -11.91 38.08
CA LYS A 362 13.78 -13.34 38.19
C LYS A 362 14.31 -14.15 36.99
N GLU A 363 14.92 -15.28 37.35
CA GLU A 363 15.24 -16.37 36.45
C GLU A 363 13.97 -16.89 35.73
N GLY A 364 14.17 -17.43 34.53
CA GLY A 364 13.12 -17.74 33.56
C GLY A 364 13.74 -17.81 32.17
N ILE A 365 12.97 -17.52 31.10
CA ILE A 365 13.41 -17.61 29.68
C ILE A 365 14.51 -16.57 29.28
N MET A 366 15.22 -15.99 30.25
CA MET A 366 16.25 -14.95 30.09
C MET A 366 17.57 -15.30 30.81
N THR A 367 17.54 -16.18 31.82
CA THR A 367 18.74 -16.94 32.22
C THR A 367 18.68 -18.29 31.50
N PRO A 368 19.79 -18.84 30.99
CA PRO A 368 19.76 -20.11 30.26
C PRO A 368 19.34 -21.26 31.19
N SER A 369 18.06 -21.59 31.16
CA SER A 369 17.48 -22.79 31.78
C SER A 369 17.51 -23.95 30.78
N PRO A 370 17.84 -25.19 31.20
CA PRO A 370 17.79 -26.37 30.34
C PRO A 370 16.42 -26.63 29.67
N ASP A 371 15.34 -26.11 30.25
CA ASP A 371 13.97 -26.51 29.91
C ASP A 371 13.30 -25.67 28.80
N LEU A 372 13.86 -24.51 28.43
CA LEU A 372 13.19 -23.53 27.55
C LEU A 372 14.13 -23.03 26.43
N PRO A 373 14.07 -23.60 25.21
CA PRO A 373 15.00 -23.30 24.13
C PRO A 373 14.75 -21.94 23.45
N GLU A 374 15.83 -21.33 22.95
CA GLU A 374 15.81 -20.08 22.19
C GLU A 374 14.98 -20.18 20.90
N MET A 375 14.06 -19.24 20.68
CA MET A 375 13.20 -19.23 19.49
C MET A 375 13.81 -18.41 18.33
N VAL A 376 14.79 -19.01 17.65
CA VAL A 376 15.44 -18.36 16.49
C VAL A 376 14.63 -18.55 15.21
N PHE A 377 13.94 -17.49 14.77
CA PHE A 377 13.27 -17.48 13.47
C PHE A 377 14.26 -17.27 12.32
N GLY A 378 14.44 -18.27 11.46
CA GLY A 378 15.44 -18.21 10.37
C GLY A 378 15.09 -17.35 9.14
N LYS A 379 13.80 -17.00 8.91
CA LYS A 379 13.36 -16.26 7.69
C LYS A 379 12.51 -15.04 8.04
N LYS A 380 12.79 -13.91 7.38
CA LYS A 380 12.05 -12.62 7.48
C LYS A 380 10.57 -12.69 7.08
N ARG A 381 10.18 -13.63 6.21
CA ARG A 381 8.80 -13.88 5.78
C ARG A 381 8.46 -15.37 5.91
N ALA A 382 7.18 -15.69 6.00
CA ALA A 382 6.69 -17.06 6.13
C ALA A 382 6.54 -17.72 4.75
N ALA A 383 5.75 -17.15 3.85
CA ALA A 383 5.59 -17.68 2.49
C ALA A 383 6.83 -17.52 1.59
N ASN A 384 7.05 -18.50 0.72
CA ASN A 384 8.10 -18.48 -0.31
C ASN A 384 7.80 -17.46 -1.42
N SER A 385 8.84 -16.97 -2.10
CA SER A 385 8.70 -15.89 -3.11
C SER A 385 7.75 -16.22 -4.26
N MET A 386 7.68 -17.47 -4.71
CA MET A 386 6.77 -17.88 -5.79
C MET A 386 5.30 -17.85 -5.34
N THR A 387 5.01 -18.26 -4.10
CA THR A 387 3.67 -18.13 -3.50
C THR A 387 3.28 -16.67 -3.39
N GLN A 388 4.20 -15.80 -2.95
CA GLN A 388 3.96 -14.35 -2.90
C GLN A 388 3.65 -13.79 -4.28
N ALA A 389 4.42 -14.15 -5.31
CA ALA A 389 4.18 -13.73 -6.69
C ALA A 389 2.78 -14.13 -7.18
N ARG A 390 2.45 -15.42 -7.14
CA ARG A 390 1.17 -15.95 -7.65
C ARG A 390 -0.04 -15.27 -7.01
N PHE A 391 -0.07 -15.19 -5.68
CA PHE A 391 -1.23 -14.68 -4.96
C PHE A 391 -1.33 -13.15 -5.02
N VAL A 392 -0.24 -12.39 -4.93
CA VAL A 392 -0.31 -10.92 -5.04
C VAL A 392 -0.69 -10.51 -6.48
N ILE A 393 -0.12 -11.13 -7.50
CA ILE A 393 -0.47 -10.84 -8.90
C ILE A 393 -1.95 -11.18 -9.17
N TRP A 394 -2.41 -12.38 -8.80
CA TRP A 394 -3.81 -12.76 -8.98
C TRP A 394 -4.78 -11.82 -8.26
N ARG A 395 -4.45 -11.40 -7.04
CA ARG A 395 -5.25 -10.45 -6.25
C ARG A 395 -5.43 -9.11 -6.96
N PHE A 396 -4.37 -8.57 -7.57
CA PHE A 396 -4.47 -7.32 -8.34
C PHE A 396 -5.36 -7.44 -9.58
N PHE A 397 -5.25 -8.54 -10.34
CA PHE A 397 -6.15 -8.79 -11.47
C PHE A 397 -7.63 -8.85 -11.03
N GLN A 398 -7.92 -9.53 -9.92
CA GLN A 398 -9.27 -9.56 -9.34
C GLN A 398 -9.74 -8.18 -8.86
N MET A 399 -8.88 -7.41 -8.17
CA MET A 399 -9.22 -6.06 -7.72
C MET A 399 -9.54 -5.10 -8.88
N TYR A 400 -8.73 -5.10 -9.95
CA TYR A 400 -8.92 -4.21 -11.10
C TYR A 400 -10.15 -4.58 -11.92
N TRP A 401 -10.45 -5.89 -12.03
CA TRP A 401 -11.70 -6.38 -12.62
C TRP A 401 -12.94 -5.96 -11.80
N ARG A 402 -12.84 -6.04 -10.47
CA ARG A 402 -13.92 -5.66 -9.54
C ARG A 402 -14.01 -4.15 -9.27
N THR A 403 -13.22 -3.33 -9.96
CA THR A 403 -13.27 -1.85 -9.88
C THR A 403 -13.79 -1.27 -11.21
N PRO A 404 -15.07 -1.51 -11.59
CA PRO A 404 -15.61 -1.07 -12.87
C PRO A 404 -15.62 0.46 -13.02
N SER A 405 -15.77 1.20 -11.92
CA SER A 405 -15.68 2.67 -11.89
C SER A 405 -14.34 3.22 -12.38
N TYR A 406 -13.27 2.42 -12.33
CA TYR A 406 -11.98 2.74 -12.93
C TYR A 406 -11.89 2.20 -14.37
N SER A 407 -12.04 0.88 -14.51
CA SER A 407 -11.77 0.17 -15.76
C SER A 407 -12.77 0.48 -16.88
N LEU A 408 -14.08 0.48 -16.58
CA LEU A 408 -15.12 0.80 -17.59
C LEU A 408 -15.15 2.29 -17.93
N THR A 409 -14.88 3.17 -16.96
CA THR A 409 -14.81 4.61 -17.22
C THR A 409 -13.70 4.94 -18.22
N ARG A 410 -12.53 4.28 -18.12
CA ARG A 410 -11.46 4.41 -19.12
C ARG A 410 -11.92 3.93 -20.51
N MET A 411 -12.61 2.79 -20.59
CA MET A 411 -13.13 2.26 -21.86
C MET A 411 -14.18 3.18 -22.50
N TYR A 412 -15.13 3.69 -21.70
CA TYR A 412 -16.13 4.67 -22.13
C TYR A 412 -15.47 5.97 -22.61
N LEU A 413 -14.54 6.52 -21.84
CA LEU A 413 -13.79 7.73 -22.24
C LEU A 413 -12.99 7.52 -23.52
N SER A 414 -12.37 6.35 -23.75
CA SER A 414 -11.70 6.08 -25.02
C SER A 414 -12.66 6.07 -26.22
N ILE A 415 -13.86 5.50 -26.09
CA ILE A 415 -14.88 5.52 -27.15
C ILE A 415 -15.40 6.96 -27.38
N PHE A 416 -15.72 7.66 -26.28
CA PHE A 416 -16.21 9.04 -26.33
C PHE A 416 -15.20 9.98 -27.00
N LEU A 417 -13.92 9.91 -26.63
CA LEU A 417 -12.86 10.74 -27.23
C LEU A 417 -12.59 10.35 -28.69
N ALA A 418 -12.65 9.06 -29.04
CA ALA A 418 -12.50 8.63 -30.44
C ALA A 418 -13.62 9.20 -31.34
N VAL A 419 -14.87 9.16 -30.88
CA VAL A 419 -16.01 9.74 -31.59
C VAL A 419 -15.95 11.28 -31.60
N LEU A 420 -15.58 11.91 -30.49
CA LEU A 420 -15.46 13.37 -30.39
C LEU A 420 -14.40 13.92 -31.36
N PHE A 421 -13.18 13.37 -31.34
CA PHE A 421 -12.14 13.80 -32.27
C PHE A 421 -12.45 13.39 -33.71
N GLY A 422 -13.05 12.21 -33.94
CA GLY A 422 -13.54 11.83 -35.27
C GLY A 422 -14.51 12.87 -35.85
N LEU A 423 -15.54 13.25 -35.10
CA LEU A 423 -16.52 14.26 -35.53
C LEU A 423 -15.92 15.66 -35.76
N ILE A 424 -14.94 16.07 -34.95
CA ILE A 424 -14.28 17.39 -35.08
C ILE A 424 -13.47 17.48 -36.38
N PHE A 425 -12.91 16.36 -36.85
CA PHE A 425 -11.93 16.35 -37.96
C PHE A 425 -12.37 15.55 -39.20
N VAL A 426 -13.59 15.03 -39.22
CA VAL A 426 -14.15 14.25 -40.35
C VAL A 426 -14.17 14.99 -41.69
N THR A 427 -14.09 16.33 -41.69
CA THR A 427 -14.15 17.17 -42.89
C THR A 427 -12.81 17.38 -43.60
N ASN A 428 -11.71 16.78 -43.11
CA ASN A 428 -10.38 16.91 -43.71
C ASN A 428 -10.13 15.84 -44.79
N ASP A 429 -10.93 15.85 -45.86
CA ASP A 429 -10.77 14.91 -46.97
C ASP A 429 -9.46 15.11 -47.76
N ASP A 430 -8.84 16.30 -47.68
CA ASP A 430 -7.57 16.62 -48.34
C ASP A 430 -6.44 16.95 -47.34
N TYR A 431 -5.79 15.90 -46.85
CA TYR A 431 -4.56 15.98 -46.06
C TYR A 431 -3.32 16.43 -46.86
N ALA A 432 -3.39 16.57 -48.18
CA ALA A 432 -2.27 17.01 -49.01
C ALA A 432 -2.14 18.54 -49.10
N SER A 433 -3.18 19.28 -48.74
CA SER A 433 -3.09 20.72 -48.52
C SER A 433 -2.25 21.09 -47.29
N TYR A 434 -1.56 22.23 -47.33
CA TYR A 434 -0.81 22.79 -46.19
C TYR A 434 -1.71 22.93 -44.94
N SER A 435 -2.96 23.37 -45.11
CA SER A 435 -3.93 23.48 -44.02
C SER A 435 -4.37 22.10 -43.49
N GLY A 436 -4.63 21.15 -44.40
CA GLY A 436 -5.04 19.78 -44.08
C GLY A 436 -3.95 19.02 -43.32
N LEU A 437 -2.69 19.10 -43.75
CA LEU A 437 -1.58 18.45 -43.06
C LEU A 437 -1.34 19.02 -41.66
N ASN A 438 -1.27 20.34 -41.51
CA ASN A 438 -1.11 20.97 -40.19
C ASN A 438 -2.27 20.60 -39.24
N SER A 439 -3.49 20.50 -39.78
CA SER A 439 -4.68 20.04 -39.03
C SER A 439 -4.61 18.55 -38.68
N GLY A 440 -4.14 17.70 -39.59
CA GLY A 440 -3.97 16.26 -39.38
C GLY A 440 -2.91 15.91 -38.35
N VAL A 441 -1.74 16.56 -38.40
CA VAL A 441 -0.68 16.44 -37.40
C VAL A 441 -1.19 16.93 -36.03
N GLY A 442 -1.87 18.08 -36.00
CA GLY A 442 -2.47 18.63 -34.79
C GLY A 442 -3.55 17.74 -34.17
N MET A 443 -4.37 17.10 -35.01
CA MET A 443 -5.35 16.11 -34.58
C MET A 443 -4.70 14.89 -33.91
N VAL A 444 -3.69 14.27 -34.53
CA VAL A 444 -3.00 13.09 -33.96
C VAL A 444 -2.29 13.45 -32.65
N PHE A 445 -1.68 14.65 -32.58
CA PHE A 445 -1.10 15.20 -31.36
C PHE A 445 -2.16 15.37 -30.25
N MET A 446 -3.23 16.11 -30.53
CA MET A 446 -4.27 16.43 -29.54
C MET A 446 -4.99 15.17 -29.06
N SER A 447 -5.38 14.28 -29.97
CA SER A 447 -6.13 13.07 -29.61
C SER A 447 -5.29 12.07 -28.83
N GLY A 448 -4.04 11.82 -29.25
CA GLY A 448 -3.10 10.94 -28.56
C GLY A 448 -2.70 11.46 -27.17
N PHE A 449 -2.34 12.74 -27.06
CA PHE A 449 -1.96 13.35 -25.79
C PHE A 449 -3.14 13.47 -24.82
N PHE A 450 -4.30 13.97 -25.27
CA PHE A 450 -5.46 14.19 -24.39
C PHE A 450 -6.05 12.87 -23.87
N SER A 451 -6.16 11.84 -24.72
CA SER A 451 -6.62 10.51 -24.30
C SER A 451 -5.69 9.89 -23.26
N SER A 452 -4.38 10.10 -23.40
CA SER A 452 -3.38 9.59 -22.44
C SER A 452 -3.36 10.39 -21.14
N MET A 453 -3.56 11.71 -21.21
CA MET A 453 -3.66 12.58 -20.04
C MET A 453 -4.94 12.36 -19.22
N ALA A 454 -6.07 12.02 -19.87
CA ALA A 454 -7.28 11.57 -19.18
C ALA A 454 -7.03 10.31 -18.34
N VAL A 455 -6.29 9.35 -18.91
CA VAL A 455 -5.91 8.12 -18.20
C VAL A 455 -4.95 8.41 -17.02
N PHE A 456 -3.98 9.32 -17.21
CA PHE A 456 -3.08 9.77 -16.13
C PHE A 456 -3.83 10.32 -14.92
N GLN A 457 -4.88 11.14 -15.13
CA GLN A 457 -5.69 11.65 -14.02
C GLN A 457 -6.50 10.54 -13.35
N SER A 458 -6.98 9.54 -14.11
CA SER A 458 -7.79 8.44 -13.56
C SER A 458 -7.03 7.49 -12.62
N VAL A 459 -5.72 7.29 -12.82
CA VAL A 459 -4.93 6.29 -12.07
C VAL A 459 -4.42 6.81 -10.72
N MET A 460 -4.27 8.13 -10.57
CA MET A 460 -3.71 8.76 -9.36
C MET A 460 -4.54 8.45 -8.09
N PRO A 461 -5.87 8.63 -8.06
CA PRO A 461 -6.67 8.46 -6.84
C PRO A 461 -6.71 6.99 -6.38
N LEU A 462 -6.89 6.07 -7.34
CA LEU A 462 -6.87 4.62 -7.09
C LEU A 462 -5.53 4.20 -6.45
N THR A 463 -4.41 4.62 -7.05
CA THR A 463 -3.07 4.26 -6.57
C THR A 463 -2.75 4.87 -5.21
N CYS A 464 -3.23 6.08 -4.93
CA CYS A 464 -3.11 6.72 -3.61
C CYS A 464 -3.94 6.01 -2.54
N ALA A 465 -5.14 5.51 -2.85
CA ALA A 465 -6.00 4.78 -1.92
C ALA A 465 -5.40 3.41 -1.52
N GLU A 466 -4.88 2.64 -2.47
CA GLU A 466 -4.24 1.33 -2.22
C GLU A 466 -3.03 1.40 -1.27
N ARG A 467 -2.36 2.56 -1.23
CA ARG A 467 -1.08 2.78 -0.54
C ARG A 467 -1.15 2.58 0.97
N GLU A 468 -2.27 2.87 1.63
CA GLU A 468 -2.42 2.67 3.08
C GLU A 468 -2.42 1.18 3.45
N SER A 469 -3.14 0.37 2.67
CA SER A 469 -3.20 -1.10 2.80
C SER A 469 -1.83 -1.72 2.53
N PHE A 470 -1.12 -1.26 1.49
CA PHE A 470 0.27 -1.65 1.23
C PHE A 470 1.20 -1.38 2.41
N TYR A 471 1.14 -0.19 3.03
CA TYR A 471 1.99 0.13 4.18
C TYR A 471 1.70 -0.77 5.39
N ARG A 472 0.43 -1.13 5.64
CA ARG A 472 0.05 -2.10 6.69
C ARG A 472 0.65 -3.49 6.42
N GLU A 473 0.41 -4.06 5.25
CA GLU A 473 0.92 -5.39 4.87
C GLU A 473 2.45 -5.45 4.86
N ARG A 474 3.10 -4.35 4.45
CA ARG A 474 4.55 -4.21 4.49
C ARG A 474 5.10 -4.14 5.93
N ALA A 475 4.43 -3.44 6.84
CA ALA A 475 4.80 -3.40 8.26
C ALA A 475 4.67 -4.79 8.92
N SER A 476 3.70 -5.60 8.47
CA SER A 476 3.55 -7.01 8.85
C SER A 476 4.53 -7.97 8.17
N GLN A 477 5.34 -7.49 7.20
CA GLN A 477 6.20 -8.32 6.34
C GLN A 477 5.44 -9.46 5.63
N THR A 478 4.16 -9.26 5.30
CA THR A 478 3.32 -10.28 4.64
C THR A 478 3.97 -10.74 3.33
N TYR A 479 4.39 -9.80 2.47
CA TYR A 479 5.10 -10.08 1.22
C TYR A 479 6.23 -9.08 0.95
N ASN A 480 7.03 -9.35 -0.09
CA ASN A 480 8.03 -8.43 -0.61
C ASN A 480 7.39 -7.32 -1.47
N ALA A 481 7.74 -6.06 -1.23
CA ALA A 481 7.26 -4.91 -1.99
C ALA A 481 7.47 -5.03 -3.51
N PHE A 482 8.47 -5.79 -3.95
CA PHE A 482 8.67 -6.12 -5.36
C PHE A 482 7.45 -6.82 -6.00
N TRP A 483 6.76 -7.71 -5.29
CA TRP A 483 5.60 -8.42 -5.83
C TRP A 483 4.35 -7.53 -5.92
N TYR A 484 4.19 -6.58 -5.01
CA TYR A 484 3.18 -5.52 -5.13
C TYR A 484 3.42 -4.68 -6.39
N PHE A 485 4.65 -4.20 -6.57
CA PHE A 485 5.06 -3.44 -7.75
C PHE A 485 4.86 -4.23 -9.06
N MET A 486 5.22 -5.52 -9.08
CA MET A 486 5.01 -6.36 -10.26
C MET A 486 3.51 -6.57 -10.55
N ALA A 487 2.71 -6.81 -9.51
CA ALA A 487 1.27 -6.97 -9.64
C ALA A 487 0.56 -5.70 -10.16
N SER A 488 0.90 -4.51 -9.64
CA SER A 488 0.37 -3.24 -10.16
C SER A 488 0.92 -2.88 -11.55
N THR A 489 2.08 -3.42 -11.95
CA THR A 489 2.58 -3.32 -13.33
C THR A 489 1.70 -4.14 -14.28
N LEU A 490 1.52 -5.43 -13.98
CA LEU A 490 0.89 -6.39 -14.90
C LEU A 490 -0.63 -6.20 -15.03
N ALA A 491 -1.31 -5.80 -13.96
CA ALA A 491 -2.76 -5.61 -13.98
C ALA A 491 -3.22 -4.51 -14.95
N GLU A 492 -2.40 -3.48 -15.18
CA GLU A 492 -2.70 -2.35 -16.08
C GLU A 492 -2.64 -2.71 -17.57
N ILE A 493 -1.76 -3.65 -17.95
CA ILE A 493 -1.40 -3.88 -19.36
C ILE A 493 -2.64 -4.23 -20.22
N PRO A 494 -3.52 -5.19 -19.83
CA PRO A 494 -4.68 -5.52 -20.64
C PRO A 494 -5.66 -4.35 -20.81
N TYR A 495 -5.93 -3.59 -19.75
CA TYR A 495 -6.85 -2.45 -19.82
C TYR A 495 -6.32 -1.32 -20.70
N CYS A 496 -5.00 -1.06 -20.67
CA CYS A 496 -4.38 -0.11 -21.58
C CYS A 496 -4.53 -0.55 -23.05
N PHE A 497 -4.15 -1.79 -23.36
CA PHE A 497 -4.21 -2.32 -24.73
C PHE A 497 -5.65 -2.39 -25.28
N VAL A 498 -6.63 -2.80 -24.46
CA VAL A 498 -8.04 -2.85 -24.87
C VAL A 498 -8.66 -1.45 -25.01
N SER A 499 -8.38 -0.52 -24.09
CA SER A 499 -8.88 0.86 -24.21
C SER A 499 -8.29 1.58 -25.44
N SER A 500 -6.99 1.40 -25.70
CA SER A 500 -6.36 1.90 -26.93
C SER A 500 -6.86 1.18 -28.18
N LEU A 501 -7.24 -0.11 -28.12
CA LEU A 501 -7.84 -0.81 -29.25
C LEU A 501 -9.19 -0.22 -29.62
N LEU A 502 -10.06 0.01 -28.62
CA LEU A 502 -11.36 0.65 -28.81
C LEU A 502 -11.21 2.08 -29.36
N PHE A 503 -10.22 2.83 -28.88
CA PHE A 503 -9.90 4.16 -29.42
C PHE A 503 -9.48 4.05 -30.90
N THR A 504 -8.43 3.29 -31.21
CA THR A 504 -7.88 3.20 -32.57
C THR A 504 -8.88 2.61 -33.57
N ALA A 505 -9.63 1.57 -33.21
CA ALA A 505 -10.60 0.91 -34.10
C ALA A 505 -11.73 1.85 -34.55
N ILE A 506 -12.05 2.88 -33.76
CA ILE A 506 -13.01 3.92 -34.13
C ILE A 506 -12.28 5.08 -34.80
N PHE A 507 -11.36 5.73 -34.06
CA PHE A 507 -10.71 6.98 -34.46
C PHE A 507 -9.97 6.87 -35.80
N TYR A 508 -9.19 5.80 -36.01
CA TYR A 508 -8.32 5.67 -37.18
C TYR A 508 -9.11 5.71 -38.50
N TYR A 509 -10.16 4.89 -38.60
CA TYR A 509 -10.99 4.81 -39.80
C TYR A 509 -11.99 5.97 -39.91
N PHE A 510 -12.48 6.50 -38.79
CA PHE A 510 -13.43 7.62 -38.79
C PHE A 510 -12.80 8.94 -39.25
N VAL A 511 -11.48 9.08 -39.06
CA VAL A 511 -10.67 10.21 -39.54
C VAL A 511 -10.22 10.05 -41.01
N GLY A 512 -10.51 8.90 -41.63
CA GLY A 512 -10.17 8.61 -43.03
C GLY A 512 -8.80 7.96 -43.25
N PHE A 513 -8.09 7.55 -42.20
CA PHE A 513 -6.83 6.83 -42.38
C PHE A 513 -7.08 5.40 -42.88
N THR A 514 -6.19 4.90 -43.74
CA THR A 514 -6.34 3.62 -44.45
C THR A 514 -5.17 2.66 -44.19
N GLY A 515 -5.45 1.36 -44.33
CA GLY A 515 -4.48 0.29 -44.13
C GLY A 515 -4.64 -0.48 -42.80
N PHE A 516 -4.60 -1.80 -42.90
CA PHE A 516 -4.72 -2.67 -41.72
C PHE A 516 -3.39 -2.82 -40.95
N ALA A 517 -2.27 -2.97 -41.66
CA ALA A 517 -0.95 -3.07 -41.02
C ALA A 517 -0.59 -1.77 -40.27
N THR A 518 -0.83 -0.62 -40.90
CA THR A 518 -0.65 0.71 -40.32
C THR A 518 -1.53 0.93 -39.09
N SER A 519 -2.82 0.57 -39.12
CA SER A 519 -3.70 0.68 -37.94
C SER A 519 -3.28 -0.21 -36.77
N VAL A 520 -2.75 -1.41 -37.01
CA VAL A 520 -2.20 -2.28 -35.96
C VAL A 520 -0.95 -1.66 -35.30
N VAL A 521 -0.03 -1.08 -36.08
CA VAL A 521 1.16 -0.41 -35.52
C VAL A 521 0.78 0.89 -34.81
N PHE A 522 -0.20 1.65 -35.34
CA PHE A 522 -0.76 2.83 -34.69
C PHE A 522 -1.43 2.49 -33.35
N TRP A 523 -2.16 1.36 -33.28
CA TRP A 523 -2.72 0.85 -32.03
C TRP A 523 -1.63 0.52 -31.01
N LEU A 524 -0.57 -0.19 -31.41
CA LEU A 524 0.55 -0.53 -30.52
C LEU A 524 1.26 0.72 -29.99
N ALA A 525 1.51 1.72 -30.84
CA ALA A 525 2.08 3.00 -30.43
C ALA A 525 1.15 3.76 -29.46
N SER A 526 -0.15 3.78 -29.73
CA SER A 526 -1.16 4.38 -28.86
C SER A 526 -1.27 3.67 -27.51
N ALA A 527 -1.20 2.34 -27.49
CA ALA A 527 -1.21 1.53 -26.27
C ALA A 527 0.02 1.79 -25.41
N LEU A 528 1.22 1.92 -26.02
CA LEU A 528 2.44 2.28 -25.31
C LEU A 528 2.40 3.73 -24.78
N LEU A 529 1.84 4.68 -25.54
CA LEU A 529 1.63 6.05 -25.07
C LEU A 529 0.73 6.08 -23.81
N VAL A 530 -0.44 5.43 -23.87
CA VAL A 530 -1.36 5.33 -22.72
C VAL A 530 -0.69 4.63 -21.53
N LEU A 531 0.05 3.54 -21.77
CA LEU A 531 0.77 2.80 -20.73
C LEU A 531 1.88 3.65 -20.06
N MET A 532 2.59 4.48 -20.84
CA MET A 532 3.57 5.43 -20.32
C MET A 532 2.91 6.43 -19.35
N PHE A 533 1.77 7.01 -19.71
CA PHE A 533 1.03 7.94 -18.85
C PHE A 533 0.46 7.25 -17.60
N VAL A 534 -0.06 6.02 -17.69
CA VAL A 534 -0.46 5.21 -16.52
C VAL A 534 0.69 5.07 -15.53
N TYR A 535 1.86 4.64 -16.00
CA TYR A 535 2.99 4.37 -15.11
C TYR A 535 3.66 5.64 -14.58
N LEU A 536 3.60 6.75 -15.31
CA LEU A 536 3.98 8.07 -14.82
C LEU A 536 3.04 8.53 -13.69
N GLY A 537 1.73 8.31 -13.82
CA GLY A 537 0.75 8.57 -12.77
C GLY A 537 1.01 7.73 -11.52
N GLN A 538 1.21 6.41 -11.67
CA GLN A 538 1.57 5.53 -10.55
C GLN A 538 2.89 5.96 -9.88
N PHE A 539 3.90 6.40 -10.63
CA PHE A 539 5.13 6.95 -10.06
C PHE A 539 4.86 8.16 -9.16
N PHE A 540 4.08 9.15 -9.61
CA PHE A 540 3.75 10.32 -8.79
C PHE A 540 2.94 9.95 -7.54
N ALA A 541 1.96 9.04 -7.64
CA ALA A 541 1.18 8.57 -6.49
C ALA A 541 2.04 7.87 -5.41
N TYR A 542 3.12 7.19 -5.80
CA TYR A 542 4.09 6.61 -4.87
C TYR A 542 5.09 7.65 -4.33
N ALA A 543 5.55 8.57 -5.17
CA ALA A 543 6.55 9.58 -4.81
C ALA A 543 6.00 10.70 -3.91
N MET A 544 4.77 11.15 -4.13
CA MET A 544 4.21 12.35 -3.50
C MET A 544 3.37 12.06 -2.25
N PRO A 545 3.35 12.96 -1.25
CA PRO A 545 2.78 12.68 0.06
C PRO A 545 1.25 12.58 0.07
N SER A 546 0.56 13.34 -0.78
CA SER A 546 -0.90 13.31 -0.93
C SER A 546 -1.29 13.29 -2.40
N GLU A 547 -2.56 13.01 -2.67
CA GLU A 547 -3.11 12.92 -4.03
C GLU A 547 -3.07 14.27 -4.76
N GLU A 548 -3.40 15.35 -4.06
CA GLU A 548 -3.46 16.71 -4.60
C GLU A 548 -2.06 17.19 -5.01
N VAL A 549 -1.03 16.90 -4.19
CA VAL A 549 0.36 17.20 -4.52
C VAL A 549 0.83 16.36 -5.73
N ALA A 550 0.40 15.09 -5.81
CA ALA A 550 0.71 14.23 -6.95
C ALA A 550 0.09 14.77 -8.26
N GLN A 551 -1.16 15.23 -8.21
CA GLN A 551 -1.86 15.85 -9.34
C GLN A 551 -1.19 17.16 -9.77
N ILE A 552 -0.90 18.08 -8.84
CA ILE A 552 -0.29 19.39 -9.15
C ILE A 552 1.10 19.22 -9.79
N VAL A 553 1.98 18.41 -9.18
CA VAL A 553 3.33 18.18 -9.71
C VAL A 553 3.27 17.41 -11.04
N GLY A 554 2.35 16.45 -11.15
CA GLY A 554 2.12 15.69 -12.36
C GLY A 554 1.64 16.53 -13.54
N ILE A 555 0.69 17.44 -13.32
CA ILE A 555 0.22 18.38 -14.34
C ILE A 555 1.36 19.31 -14.76
N LEU A 556 2.12 19.88 -13.81
CA LEU A 556 3.25 20.75 -14.12
C LEU A 556 4.31 20.03 -14.99
N PHE A 557 4.67 18.79 -14.63
CA PHE A 557 5.56 17.94 -15.42
C PHE A 557 5.02 17.74 -16.84
N ASN A 558 3.74 17.35 -16.96
CA ASN A 558 3.12 17.09 -18.26
C ASN A 558 3.04 18.36 -19.12
N SER A 559 2.69 19.52 -18.55
CA SER A 559 2.62 20.80 -19.26
C SER A 559 3.98 21.26 -19.79
N ILE A 560 5.06 21.09 -19.02
CA ILE A 560 6.41 21.42 -19.48
C ILE A 560 6.77 20.55 -20.69
N PHE A 561 6.62 19.23 -20.59
CA PHE A 561 6.98 18.33 -21.68
C PHE A 561 6.05 18.42 -22.88
N MET A 562 4.76 18.73 -22.69
CA MET A 562 3.80 18.95 -23.77
C MET A 562 4.27 20.02 -24.76
N MET A 563 4.79 21.13 -24.25
CA MET A 563 5.28 22.26 -25.07
C MET A 563 6.51 21.87 -25.92
N PHE A 564 7.32 20.91 -25.46
CA PHE A 564 8.52 20.45 -26.17
C PHE A 564 8.33 19.10 -26.90
N ILE A 565 7.11 18.77 -27.32
CA ILE A 565 6.86 17.61 -28.21
C ILE A 565 7.25 17.89 -29.67
N GLY A 566 7.29 19.16 -30.09
CA GLY A 566 7.67 19.58 -31.46
C GLY A 566 6.51 19.75 -32.44
N PHE A 567 5.28 19.93 -31.95
CA PHE A 567 4.12 20.35 -32.76
C PHE A 567 3.85 21.85 -32.63
N SER A 568 3.69 22.36 -31.41
CA SER A 568 3.46 23.78 -31.12
C SER A 568 4.26 24.20 -29.87
N PRO A 569 5.42 24.86 -30.02
CA PRO A 569 6.10 25.18 -31.28
C PRO A 569 6.54 23.95 -32.09
N PRO A 570 6.62 24.05 -33.44
CA PRO A 570 7.20 23.02 -34.28
C PRO A 570 8.70 22.87 -34.03
N ALA A 571 9.26 21.68 -34.30
CA ALA A 571 10.62 21.32 -33.92
C ALA A 571 11.70 22.31 -34.42
N TYR A 572 11.59 22.80 -35.66
CA TYR A 572 12.54 23.77 -36.23
C TYR A 572 12.52 25.14 -35.53
N ALA A 573 11.41 25.51 -34.88
CA ALA A 573 11.22 26.79 -34.22
C ALA A 573 11.62 26.78 -32.72
N ILE A 574 12.05 25.64 -32.19
CA ILE A 574 12.50 25.52 -30.80
C ILE A 574 13.85 26.23 -30.65
N PRO A 575 13.99 27.25 -29.77
CA PRO A 575 15.25 27.97 -29.61
C PRO A 575 16.39 27.06 -29.16
N SER A 576 17.59 27.32 -29.67
CA SER A 576 18.79 26.49 -29.43
C SER A 576 19.09 26.19 -27.95
N GLY A 577 18.78 27.12 -27.04
CA GLY A 577 18.95 26.93 -25.59
C GLY A 577 17.97 25.93 -24.93
N TYR A 578 16.90 25.54 -25.62
CA TYR A 578 15.87 24.61 -25.13
C TYR A 578 15.78 23.30 -25.93
N THR A 579 16.65 23.09 -26.92
CA THR A 579 16.68 21.85 -27.73
C THR A 579 16.85 20.59 -26.87
N TRP A 580 17.63 20.68 -25.78
CA TRP A 580 17.79 19.57 -24.84
C TRP A 580 16.46 19.10 -24.20
N LEU A 581 15.48 19.99 -23.98
CA LEU A 581 14.15 19.62 -23.48
C LEU A 581 13.35 18.85 -24.53
N TYR A 582 13.48 19.23 -25.79
CA TYR A 582 12.91 18.49 -26.93
C TYR A 582 13.55 17.11 -27.08
N ASP A 583 14.84 16.95 -26.79
CA ASP A 583 15.53 15.67 -26.89
C ASP A 583 15.21 14.70 -25.75
N ILE A 584 15.00 15.18 -24.52
CA ILE A 584 14.60 14.33 -23.38
C ILE A 584 13.08 14.14 -23.26
N CYS A 585 12.27 14.81 -24.09
CA CYS A 585 10.80 14.80 -23.97
C CYS A 585 10.23 13.38 -24.12
N PRO A 586 9.61 12.79 -23.08
CA PRO A 586 9.23 11.38 -23.11
C PRO A 586 8.07 11.10 -24.09
N PHE A 587 7.18 12.08 -24.27
CA PHE A 587 5.96 11.95 -25.08
C PHE A 587 6.22 12.17 -26.57
N LYS A 588 7.34 12.82 -26.93
CA LYS A 588 7.77 13.05 -28.32
C LYS A 588 7.89 11.74 -29.09
N PHE A 589 8.58 10.74 -28.54
CA PHE A 589 8.86 9.48 -29.25
C PHE A 589 7.60 8.72 -29.69
N PRO A 590 6.62 8.41 -28.81
CA PRO A 590 5.39 7.75 -29.23
C PRO A 590 4.52 8.61 -30.15
N ILE A 591 4.41 9.92 -29.92
CA ILE A 591 3.63 10.81 -30.81
C ILE A 591 4.28 10.95 -32.18
N SER A 592 5.61 11.00 -32.24
CA SER A 592 6.40 10.97 -33.48
C SER A 592 6.14 9.70 -34.29
N VAL A 593 6.03 8.54 -33.64
CA VAL A 593 5.62 7.29 -34.30
C VAL A 593 4.20 7.41 -34.87
N LEU A 594 3.22 7.89 -34.10
CA LEU A 594 1.83 8.03 -34.56
C LEU A 594 1.70 8.96 -35.78
N ILE A 595 2.43 10.07 -35.80
CA ILE A 595 2.43 11.03 -36.92
C ILE A 595 3.18 10.46 -38.13
N ALA A 596 4.38 9.93 -37.94
CA ALA A 596 5.23 9.46 -39.03
C ALA A 596 4.67 8.21 -39.75
N LEU A 597 3.90 7.38 -39.04
CA LEU A 597 3.16 6.24 -39.62
C LEU A 597 2.06 6.64 -40.60
N VAL A 598 1.53 7.86 -40.51
CA VAL A 598 0.40 8.34 -41.32
C VAL A 598 0.86 9.30 -42.41
N PHE A 599 1.75 10.25 -42.06
CA PHE A 599 2.09 11.37 -42.94
C PHE A 599 3.49 11.29 -43.57
N ALA A 600 4.39 10.42 -43.07
CA ALA A 600 5.77 10.33 -43.56
C ALA A 600 6.12 9.01 -44.27
N ASP A 601 5.12 8.16 -44.55
CA ASP A 601 5.29 6.94 -45.34
C ASP A 601 5.44 7.26 -46.84
N CYS A 602 6.63 7.00 -47.39
CA CYS A 602 6.94 7.13 -48.82
C CYS A 602 8.28 6.44 -49.14
N ASP A 603 8.24 5.42 -50.00
CA ASP A 603 9.42 4.63 -50.41
C ASP A 603 10.37 5.41 -51.34
N ASN A 604 9.81 6.11 -52.34
CA ASN A 604 10.55 6.93 -53.30
C ASN A 604 9.94 8.33 -53.32
N GLU A 605 10.71 9.34 -52.90
CA GLU A 605 10.24 10.72 -52.84
C GLU A 605 10.16 11.35 -54.25
N PRO A 606 9.03 12.01 -54.60
CA PRO A 606 8.92 12.74 -55.84
C PRO A 606 9.85 13.96 -55.86
N THR A 607 10.49 14.19 -56.99
CA THR A 607 11.44 15.30 -57.19
C THR A 607 10.80 16.42 -57.99
N TRP A 608 10.97 17.67 -57.53
CA TRP A 608 10.58 18.86 -58.30
C TRP A 608 11.53 19.07 -59.48
N ASN A 609 10.99 19.14 -60.70
CA ASN A 609 11.78 19.47 -61.90
C ASN A 609 11.50 20.93 -62.30
N GLU A 610 12.49 21.80 -62.08
CA GLU A 610 12.42 23.24 -62.40
C GLU A 610 12.11 23.51 -63.89
N THR A 611 12.53 22.61 -64.79
CA THR A 611 12.34 22.75 -66.24
C THR A 611 10.92 22.44 -66.70
N THR A 612 10.22 21.53 -66.01
CA THR A 612 8.84 21.13 -66.35
C THR A 612 7.79 21.74 -65.41
N GLN A 613 8.22 22.41 -64.33
CA GLN A 613 7.35 23.00 -63.29
C GLN A 613 6.37 21.98 -62.70
N ALA A 614 6.83 20.73 -62.55
CA ALA A 614 6.04 19.61 -62.08
C ALA A 614 6.89 18.66 -61.22
N TYR A 615 6.21 17.88 -60.37
CA TYR A 615 6.82 16.78 -59.64
C TYR A 615 6.88 15.51 -60.51
N GLU A 616 8.04 14.88 -60.56
CA GLU A 616 8.24 13.58 -61.20
C GLU A 616 8.19 12.46 -60.15
N ASN A 617 7.70 11.28 -60.55
CA ASN A 617 7.56 10.08 -59.70
C ASN A 617 6.57 10.23 -58.51
N VAL A 618 5.46 10.96 -58.69
CA VAL A 618 4.40 11.07 -57.67
C VAL A 618 3.68 9.73 -57.49
N ASN A 619 3.74 9.19 -56.27
CA ASN A 619 3.03 7.96 -55.87
C ASN A 619 1.70 8.27 -55.18
N SER A 620 0.82 7.27 -55.08
CA SER A 620 -0.51 7.40 -54.45
C SER A 620 -0.50 7.42 -52.92
N GLN A 621 0.61 7.04 -52.27
CA GLN A 621 0.78 7.16 -50.81
C GLN A 621 0.74 8.63 -50.39
N LEU A 622 0.06 8.93 -49.28
CA LEU A 622 -0.11 10.29 -48.77
C LEU A 622 1.23 11.00 -48.60
N GLY A 623 2.21 10.40 -47.92
CA GLY A 623 3.54 11.00 -47.70
C GLY A 623 4.30 11.34 -49.00
N CYS A 624 4.01 10.66 -50.11
CA CYS A 624 4.57 10.94 -51.43
C CYS A 624 3.83 12.02 -52.23
N GLN A 625 2.75 12.61 -51.72
CA GLN A 625 2.02 13.64 -52.45
C GLN A 625 2.75 15.01 -52.31
N PRO A 626 2.77 15.83 -53.37
CA PRO A 626 3.25 17.20 -53.27
C PRO A 626 2.26 18.05 -52.46
N MET A 627 2.77 18.99 -51.67
CA MET A 627 1.90 19.82 -50.83
C MET A 627 1.13 20.85 -51.66
N ALA A 628 -0.20 20.84 -51.57
CA ALA A 628 -1.06 21.88 -52.13
C ALA A 628 -1.12 23.11 -51.21
N ASP A 629 -1.32 24.30 -51.79
CA ASP A 629 -1.50 25.57 -51.08
C ASP A 629 -0.41 25.92 -50.04
N ALA A 630 0.83 25.49 -50.28
CA ALA A 630 1.98 25.86 -49.47
C ALA A 630 2.31 27.36 -49.62
N PRO A 631 2.56 28.10 -48.52
CA PRO A 631 3.03 29.48 -48.59
C PRO A 631 4.37 29.60 -49.33
N GLU A 632 4.63 30.75 -49.98
CA GLU A 632 5.90 31.03 -50.68
C GLU A 632 7.14 30.88 -49.78
N THR A 633 6.98 31.04 -48.45
CA THR A 633 8.04 30.85 -47.46
C THR A 633 8.39 29.39 -47.17
N VAL A 634 7.55 28.43 -47.58
CA VAL A 634 7.76 26.98 -47.47
C VAL A 634 8.26 26.41 -48.81
N GLY A 635 7.76 26.93 -49.92
CA GLY A 635 8.17 26.53 -51.27
C GLY A 635 7.68 25.14 -51.68
N HIS A 636 8.37 24.54 -52.66
CA HIS A 636 8.03 23.22 -53.20
C HIS A 636 8.51 22.11 -52.26
N ILE A 637 7.58 21.55 -51.46
CA ILE A 637 7.84 20.43 -50.55
C ILE A 637 6.78 19.33 -50.66
N THR A 638 7.15 18.10 -50.30
CA THR A 638 6.24 16.95 -50.16
C THR A 638 5.66 16.87 -48.75
N ILE A 639 4.57 16.12 -48.56
CA ILE A 639 4.00 15.90 -47.22
C ILE A 639 5.04 15.28 -46.26
N LYS A 640 5.80 14.28 -46.72
CA LYS A 640 6.88 13.67 -45.95
C LYS A 640 7.96 14.69 -45.60
N GLY A 641 8.45 15.45 -46.57
CA GLY A 641 9.48 16.47 -46.36
C GLY A 641 9.07 17.49 -45.28
N TYR A 642 7.87 18.05 -45.39
CA TYR A 642 7.38 19.00 -44.39
C TYR A 642 7.21 18.34 -43.00
N THR A 643 6.71 17.11 -42.95
CA THR A 643 6.55 16.35 -41.70
C THR A 643 7.89 16.02 -41.03
N GLU A 644 8.93 15.69 -41.80
CA GLU A 644 10.26 15.38 -41.29
C GLU A 644 11.06 16.64 -40.90
N ASP A 645 10.94 17.74 -41.65
CA ASP A 645 11.79 18.93 -41.46
C ASP A 645 11.17 19.98 -40.54
N TYR A 646 9.85 20.22 -40.60
CA TYR A 646 9.19 21.20 -39.73
C TYR A 646 8.84 20.60 -38.36
N PHE A 647 8.25 19.40 -38.33
CA PHE A 647 7.85 18.75 -37.06
C PHE A 647 8.89 17.77 -36.51
N GLY A 648 9.91 17.38 -37.29
CA GLY A 648 10.93 16.42 -36.84
C GLY A 648 10.44 14.97 -36.77
N MET A 649 9.31 14.64 -37.41
CA MET A 649 8.62 13.35 -37.22
C MET A 649 9.02 12.34 -38.29
N LYS A 650 10.22 11.75 -38.14
CA LYS A 650 10.90 10.99 -39.20
C LYS A 650 10.50 9.52 -39.29
N HIS A 651 10.11 9.05 -40.47
CA HIS A 651 9.58 7.70 -40.69
C HIS A 651 10.63 6.61 -40.47
N HIS A 652 11.85 6.82 -40.97
CA HIS A 652 12.97 5.87 -40.77
C HIS A 652 13.35 5.69 -39.29
N GLN A 653 12.85 6.54 -38.39
CA GLN A 653 13.16 6.51 -36.95
C GLN A 653 12.08 5.79 -36.12
N ILE A 654 11.00 5.29 -36.74
CA ILE A 654 9.88 4.62 -36.04
C ILE A 654 10.37 3.49 -35.11
N ALA A 655 11.20 2.57 -35.59
CA ALA A 655 11.72 1.45 -34.79
C ALA A 655 12.58 1.93 -33.60
N ARG A 656 13.40 2.97 -33.81
CA ARG A 656 14.21 3.60 -32.74
C ARG A 656 13.31 4.26 -31.70
N ASN A 657 12.29 5.00 -32.15
CA ASN A 657 11.37 5.71 -31.28
C ASN A 657 10.48 4.73 -30.47
N PHE A 658 10.08 3.58 -31.03
CA PHE A 658 9.48 2.47 -30.27
C PHE A 658 10.41 1.95 -29.16
N GLY A 659 11.68 1.67 -29.49
CA GLY A 659 12.68 1.23 -28.50
C GLY A 659 12.89 2.22 -27.36
N ILE A 660 12.99 3.52 -27.68
CA ILE A 660 13.10 4.60 -26.70
C ILE A 660 11.83 4.70 -25.83
N THR A 661 10.65 4.60 -26.43
CA THR A 661 9.34 4.60 -25.72
C THR A 661 9.28 3.50 -24.67
N ILE A 662 9.70 2.27 -25.02
CA ILE A 662 9.78 1.13 -24.10
C ILE A 662 10.83 1.38 -23.01
N GLY A 663 11.99 1.94 -23.37
CA GLY A 663 13.04 2.32 -22.40
C GLY A 663 12.56 3.33 -21.35
N ILE A 664 11.79 4.35 -21.76
CA ILE A 664 11.18 5.35 -20.87
C ILE A 664 10.11 4.71 -19.97
N ILE A 665 9.27 3.84 -20.51
CA ILE A 665 8.28 3.05 -19.74
C ILE A 665 8.99 2.27 -18.62
N VAL A 666 10.10 1.59 -18.95
CA VAL A 666 10.93 0.86 -17.97
C VAL A 666 11.56 1.82 -16.96
N LEU A 667 12.05 2.99 -17.37
CA LEU A 667 12.61 4.01 -16.48
C LEU A 667 11.58 4.50 -15.45
N PHE A 668 10.36 4.84 -15.88
CA PHE A 668 9.27 5.24 -14.98
C PHE A 668 8.88 4.11 -14.02
N ARG A 669 8.87 2.84 -14.47
CA ARG A 669 8.69 1.68 -13.59
C ARG A 669 9.84 1.54 -12.57
N ILE A 670 11.10 1.77 -12.96
CA ILE A 670 12.24 1.74 -12.03
C ILE A 670 12.09 2.84 -10.97
N TRP A 671 11.74 4.07 -11.37
CA TRP A 671 11.48 5.15 -10.42
C TRP A 671 10.30 4.85 -9.48
N ALA A 672 9.21 4.27 -9.99
CA ALA A 672 8.08 3.81 -9.18
C ALA A 672 8.49 2.72 -8.16
N ALA A 673 9.33 1.76 -8.57
CA ALA A 673 9.86 0.72 -7.68
C ALA A 673 10.79 1.29 -6.60
N LEU A 674 11.63 2.28 -6.94
CA LEU A 674 12.49 2.98 -5.98
C LEU A 674 11.66 3.82 -5.00
N ALA A 675 10.65 4.54 -5.47
CA ALA A 675 9.70 5.27 -4.64
C ALA A 675 9.01 4.33 -3.65
N LEU A 676 8.39 3.24 -4.13
CA LEU A 676 7.79 2.21 -3.27
C LEU A 676 8.79 1.61 -2.28
N ARG A 677 10.06 1.42 -2.65
CA ARG A 677 11.07 0.81 -1.78
C ARG A 677 11.55 1.75 -0.67
N PHE A 678 11.81 3.02 -0.97
CA PHE A 678 12.51 3.93 -0.07
C PHE A 678 11.62 5.00 0.58
N ILE A 679 10.51 5.37 -0.07
CA ILE A 679 9.59 6.40 0.43
C ILE A 679 8.48 5.74 1.26
N ASN A 680 8.19 6.32 2.44
CA ASN A 680 7.04 5.96 3.25
C ASN A 680 6.44 7.22 3.89
N HIS A 681 5.28 7.63 3.39
CA HIS A 681 4.61 8.87 3.80
C HIS A 681 3.93 8.80 5.18
N GLN A 682 3.88 7.62 5.82
CA GLN A 682 3.46 7.48 7.22
C GLN A 682 4.55 7.85 8.24
N LYS A 683 5.79 8.14 7.80
CA LYS A 683 6.92 8.51 8.66
C LYS A 683 7.05 10.02 8.93
N LYS A 684 5.95 10.77 8.89
CA LYS A 684 5.93 12.21 9.22
C LYS A 684 5.87 12.43 10.73
#